data_AF-A0A8H5VB05-F1
#
_entry.id   AF-A0A8H5VB05-F1
#
_cell.length_a   1.000
_cell.length_b   1.000
_cell.length_c   1.000
_cell.angle_alpha   90.00
_cell.angle_beta   90.00
_cell.angle_gamma   90.00
#
_symmetry.space_group_name_H-M   'P 1'
#
loop_
_entity.id
_entity.type
_entity.pdbx_description
1 polymer ?
#
loop_
_entity_poly.entity_id
_entity_poly.type
_entity_poly.pdbx_seq_one_letter_code
_entity_poly.pdbx_strand_id
1 'polypeptide(L)'
;MEARKIIESVQGIYGGQTTHGTLRLTDFHLVFCAPIDQSAKPSESSSHKTKVRERWIPYPMLCYCALRPVPPGSRQAPSIRLRCRDFTFVTFNFTDSEIAREAFDFIKSRTCKLGTVEKLYAFSHKPLKHEREVDGWSVYDPKAEFRRQGISEKLPDKGWRITHINKDYTFCDTYPAFLVVPSKISDNVLKYAKEFRSRNRVPALSYIHPVNNCTITRSSQPLSGITRKTNVQDEKLVAASFNALLPPGSEESTPLSSQPDVSLGNSSLEPELSETERYEDELISRSAAVYDSSGKRQVYGAQQSNLIVDARPTINAMVNQVQGMGSENMDKYKFARKIFLSIENIHVMRSSLNKVIDALKDADISPLPPNRELLHQSGWLRHIHDVLDGSAIIARQIGINHSHVLIHCSDGWDRTSQLSALAQIMLDPYYRTIEGFIVLVEKDWLSFGHMFRLRSGHLNHEDWFAVQRDAFAGSKVQPGENDGRGDAFQNVLSGAKRFFNQNKDDPDLAAVSETAPGKVVDDEATSPKMVSPVFHQFLDCTYQLLRQNKTRFEYNERFLRRLLYHLYSCQYGTFLFNSEKQRKDARAAERTSSVWDYFLCRRAEFTNPDFDASIDDHVKGQERILLPRLKEIRWWHQLFGRTEDEMNGGLNAAAAAETDRQTAISNLQYPSVIQADADPRSSSSSSKSGPPSVLTGVETAHETLTPESRLAPIERSASTEPSGNAFAAIRDGIAGLNLGKGMLGQLTNTGESSSSAPAPARSDQELREMT
;
A
#
# COMPACT_ATOMS: atom_id res chain seq x y z
N MET A 1 28.29 -19.89 3.50
CA MET A 1 28.01 -20.00 4.96
C MET A 1 28.22 -21.44 5.38
N GLU A 2 28.68 -21.67 6.59
CA GLU A 2 28.79 -23.00 7.18
C GLU A 2 27.39 -23.53 7.56
N ALA A 3 27.16 -24.84 7.43
CA ALA A 3 25.94 -25.49 7.86
C ALA A 3 26.08 -25.95 9.32
N ARG A 4 25.12 -25.57 10.17
CA ARG A 4 25.03 -26.02 11.57
C ARG A 4 24.32 -27.36 11.70
N LYS A 5 23.39 -27.66 10.80
CA LYS A 5 22.77 -28.97 10.64
C LYS A 5 22.65 -29.30 9.15
N ILE A 6 22.91 -30.56 8.80
CA ILE A 6 22.71 -31.12 7.47
C ILE A 6 21.72 -32.27 7.62
N ILE A 7 20.72 -32.33 6.75
CA ILE A 7 19.70 -33.37 6.74
C ILE A 7 19.61 -33.89 5.31
N GLU A 8 19.95 -35.16 5.12
CA GLU A 8 19.95 -35.82 3.81
C GLU A 8 18.60 -36.45 3.50
N SER A 9 18.39 -36.88 2.26
CA SER A 9 17.16 -37.55 1.79
C SER A 9 15.85 -36.78 2.05
N VAL A 10 15.93 -35.44 2.13
CA VAL A 10 14.75 -34.58 2.29
C VAL A 10 14.06 -34.41 0.93
N GLN A 11 12.74 -34.60 0.91
CA GLN A 11 11.92 -34.40 -0.26
C GLN A 11 11.28 -33.01 -0.21
N GLY A 12 11.75 -32.08 -1.04
CA GLY A 12 11.21 -30.73 -1.18
C GLY A 12 10.16 -30.65 -2.28
N ILE A 13 8.96 -30.16 -1.94
CA ILE A 13 7.83 -29.92 -2.84
C ILE A 13 7.63 -28.41 -3.01
N TYR A 14 7.53 -27.96 -4.27
CA TYR A 14 7.32 -26.57 -4.66
C TYR A 14 6.53 -26.49 -5.97
N GLY A 15 5.41 -25.76 -6.03
CA GLY A 15 4.61 -25.66 -7.25
C GLY A 15 4.03 -27.00 -7.71
N GLY A 16 3.74 -27.91 -6.78
CA GLY A 16 3.40 -29.31 -7.06
C GLY A 16 4.58 -30.18 -7.55
N GLN A 17 5.76 -29.61 -7.84
CA GLN A 17 6.94 -30.36 -8.28
C GLN A 17 7.71 -30.89 -7.07
N THR A 18 7.96 -32.20 -7.07
CA THR A 18 8.66 -32.92 -6.00
C THR A 18 10.12 -33.18 -6.40
N THR A 19 11.07 -32.85 -5.52
CA THR A 19 12.51 -33.03 -5.73
C THR A 19 13.18 -33.58 -4.48
N HIS A 20 14.13 -34.50 -4.61
CA HIS A 20 14.90 -35.03 -3.49
C HIS A 20 16.26 -34.31 -3.37
N GLY A 21 16.73 -34.11 -2.15
CA GLY A 21 17.98 -33.40 -1.91
C GLY A 21 18.39 -33.32 -0.44
N THR A 22 19.37 -32.46 -0.18
CA THR A 22 19.91 -32.19 1.16
C THR A 22 19.40 -30.85 1.67
N LEU A 23 18.82 -30.82 2.87
CA LEU A 23 18.46 -29.61 3.58
C LEU A 23 19.61 -29.20 4.51
N ARG A 24 20.19 -28.02 4.29
CA ARG A 24 21.23 -27.43 5.13
C ARG A 24 20.63 -26.28 5.92
N LEU A 25 20.80 -26.29 7.24
CA LEU A 25 20.40 -25.20 8.13
C LEU A 25 21.67 -24.46 8.59
N THR A 26 21.71 -23.16 8.36
CA THR A 26 22.83 -22.27 8.74
C THR A 26 22.38 -21.34 9.89
N ASP A 27 23.17 -20.35 10.29
CA ASP A 27 22.70 -19.38 11.30
C ASP A 27 21.69 -18.35 10.75
N PHE A 28 21.61 -18.18 9.42
CA PHE A 28 20.81 -17.11 8.78
C PHE A 28 19.83 -17.59 7.70
N HIS A 29 20.08 -18.77 7.11
CA HIS A 29 19.35 -19.32 5.97
C HIS A 29 19.07 -20.81 6.15
N LEU A 30 17.89 -21.21 5.66
CA LEU A 30 17.63 -22.57 5.20
C LEU A 30 18.07 -22.68 3.74
N VAL A 31 18.81 -23.72 3.39
CA VAL A 31 19.32 -23.97 2.02
C VAL A 31 18.99 -25.38 1.58
N PHE A 32 18.09 -25.53 0.61
CA PHE A 32 17.74 -26.82 0.03
C PHE A 32 18.56 -27.08 -1.24
N CYS A 33 19.22 -28.23 -1.31
CA CYS A 33 20.22 -28.56 -2.33
C CYS A 33 19.78 -29.83 -3.08
N ALA A 34 19.25 -29.69 -4.29
CA ALA A 34 18.75 -30.81 -5.10
C ALA A 34 19.58 -31.00 -6.38
N PRO A 35 19.75 -32.24 -6.89
CA PRO A 35 20.36 -32.46 -8.21
C PRO A 35 19.60 -31.73 -9.34
N ILE A 36 20.31 -31.45 -10.43
CA ILE A 36 19.71 -31.00 -11.70
C ILE A 36 19.73 -32.19 -12.66
N ASP A 37 18.54 -32.65 -13.07
CA ASP A 37 18.40 -33.69 -14.09
C ASP A 37 18.91 -33.18 -15.45
N GLN A 38 19.84 -33.92 -16.06
CA GLN A 38 20.51 -33.55 -17.32
C GLN A 38 19.92 -34.30 -18.54
N SER A 39 18.62 -34.61 -18.49
CA SER A 39 17.90 -35.39 -19.51
C SER A 39 17.62 -34.59 -20.79
N ALA A 40 18.68 -34.19 -21.51
CA ALA A 40 18.56 -33.48 -22.79
C ALA A 40 19.72 -33.68 -23.78
N LYS A 41 20.94 -34.03 -23.35
CA LYS A 41 22.08 -34.27 -24.26
C LYS A 41 23.03 -35.36 -23.75
N PRO A 42 23.23 -36.48 -24.50
CA PRO A 42 24.38 -37.34 -24.31
C PRO A 42 25.61 -36.73 -24.98
N SER A 43 26.66 -36.48 -24.22
CA SER A 43 28.01 -36.16 -24.70
C SER A 43 29.03 -36.69 -23.70
N GLU A 44 30.22 -37.06 -24.19
CA GLU A 44 31.01 -38.13 -23.58
C GLU A 44 31.83 -37.75 -22.34
N SER A 45 32.32 -38.81 -21.69
CA SER A 45 33.20 -38.88 -20.52
C SER A 45 34.02 -37.64 -20.15
N SER A 46 33.65 -36.99 -19.05
CA SER A 46 34.61 -36.51 -18.05
C SER A 46 33.98 -36.55 -16.64
N SER A 47 34.79 -36.41 -15.59
CA SER A 47 34.34 -36.52 -14.18
C SER A 47 33.58 -35.27 -13.70
N HIS A 48 32.47 -34.95 -14.35
CA HIS A 48 31.62 -33.81 -13.99
C HIS A 48 30.89 -34.06 -12.68
N LYS A 49 31.22 -33.27 -11.65
CA LYS A 49 30.42 -33.16 -10.43
C LYS A 49 28.97 -32.87 -10.80
N THR A 50 28.03 -33.68 -10.30
CA THR A 50 26.59 -33.48 -10.50
C THR A 50 26.22 -32.04 -10.18
N LYS A 51 25.64 -31.31 -11.15
CA LYS A 51 25.22 -29.92 -10.92
C LYS A 51 24.06 -29.93 -9.91
N VAL A 52 24.24 -29.22 -8.80
CA VAL A 52 23.23 -29.09 -7.73
C VAL A 52 22.59 -27.71 -7.83
N ARG A 53 21.26 -27.66 -7.77
CA ARG A 53 20.47 -26.44 -7.62
C ARG A 53 20.27 -26.18 -6.14
N GLU A 54 20.84 -25.09 -5.64
CA GLU A 54 20.57 -24.59 -4.29
C GLU A 54 19.40 -23.59 -4.31
N ARG A 55 18.51 -23.70 -3.32
CA ARG A 55 17.45 -22.72 -3.03
C ARG A 55 17.68 -22.15 -1.63
N TRP A 56 17.89 -20.84 -1.54
CA TRP A 56 18.24 -20.14 -0.30
C TRP A 56 17.05 -19.35 0.23
N ILE A 57 16.61 -19.64 1.46
CA ILE A 57 15.51 -18.95 2.17
C ILE A 57 16.08 -18.30 3.44
N PRO A 58 16.22 -16.96 3.51
CA PRO A 58 16.66 -16.28 4.72
C PRO A 58 15.58 -16.33 5.80
N TYR A 59 15.95 -16.55 7.06
CA TYR A 59 15.01 -16.80 8.16
C TYR A 59 13.95 -15.70 8.39
N PRO A 60 14.25 -14.39 8.25
CA PRO A 60 13.24 -13.32 8.35
C PRO A 60 12.19 -13.32 7.22
N MET A 61 12.45 -14.01 6.10
CA MET A 61 11.49 -14.18 5.01
C MET A 61 10.31 -15.08 5.39
N LEU A 62 10.44 -15.91 6.42
CA LEU A 62 9.34 -16.77 6.89
C LEU A 62 8.21 -15.91 7.46
N CYS A 63 6.96 -16.27 7.15
CA CYS A 63 5.75 -15.73 7.79
C CYS A 63 4.87 -16.81 8.43
N TYR A 64 5.09 -18.08 8.09
CA TYR A 64 4.48 -19.23 8.76
C TYR A 64 5.35 -20.48 8.61
N CYS A 65 5.43 -21.29 9.65
CA CYS A 65 6.11 -22.57 9.69
C CYS A 65 5.23 -23.58 10.44
N ALA A 66 4.81 -24.66 9.80
CA ALA A 66 4.01 -25.72 10.41
C ALA A 66 4.70 -27.07 10.33
N LEU A 67 4.96 -27.69 11.48
CA LEU A 67 5.38 -29.08 11.57
C LEU A 67 4.16 -30.00 11.70
N ARG A 68 4.10 -31.00 10.82
CA ARG A 68 3.15 -32.11 10.81
C ARG A 68 3.89 -33.40 11.19
N PRO A 69 3.95 -33.75 12.50
CA PRO A 69 4.49 -35.04 12.92
C PRO A 69 3.51 -36.17 12.53
N VAL A 70 4.02 -37.38 12.33
CA VAL A 70 3.19 -38.57 12.05
C VAL A 70 3.35 -39.62 13.15
N PRO A 71 2.32 -40.44 13.43
CA PRO A 71 2.45 -41.59 14.32
C PRO A 71 3.45 -42.63 13.79
N PRO A 72 4.14 -43.39 14.67
CA PRO A 72 4.97 -44.52 14.27
C PRO A 72 4.19 -45.51 13.39
N GLY A 73 4.80 -45.96 12.29
CA GLY A 73 4.16 -46.87 11.33
C GLY A 73 3.19 -46.22 10.33
N SER A 74 3.02 -44.90 10.35
CA SER A 74 2.28 -44.19 9.30
C SER A 74 2.94 -44.36 7.92
N ARG A 75 2.12 -44.41 6.86
CA ARG A 75 2.60 -44.36 5.47
C ARG A 75 2.85 -42.94 4.95
N GLN A 76 2.51 -41.92 5.72
CA GLN A 76 2.80 -40.52 5.39
C GLN A 76 4.13 -40.09 5.99
N ALA A 77 4.89 -39.29 5.25
CA ALA A 77 6.12 -38.68 5.75
C ALA A 77 5.79 -37.51 6.72
N PRO A 78 6.52 -37.36 7.84
CA PRO A 78 6.47 -36.13 8.64
C PRO A 78 6.98 -34.96 7.82
N SER A 79 6.39 -33.78 7.99
CA SER A 79 6.64 -32.64 7.09
C SER A 79 6.69 -31.27 7.79
N ILE A 80 7.51 -30.38 7.25
CA ILE A 80 7.53 -28.95 7.59
C ILE A 80 7.02 -28.16 6.38
N ARG A 81 5.95 -27.40 6.59
CA ARG A 81 5.36 -26.50 5.59
C ARG A 81 5.70 -25.05 5.89
N LEU A 82 6.33 -24.37 4.94
CA LEU A 82 6.78 -22.98 5.04
C LEU A 82 5.95 -22.08 4.14
N ARG A 83 5.57 -20.92 4.65
CA ARG A 83 5.07 -19.78 3.86
C ARG A 83 6.05 -18.62 4.01
N CYS A 84 6.38 -17.97 2.90
CA CYS A 84 7.34 -16.87 2.84
C CYS A 84 6.66 -15.53 2.48
N ARG A 85 7.26 -14.41 2.88
CA ARG A 85 6.77 -13.04 2.64
C ARG A 85 6.88 -12.58 1.18
N ASP A 86 7.63 -13.31 0.37
CA ASP A 86 7.71 -13.18 -1.10
C ASP A 86 6.75 -14.16 -1.83
N PHE A 87 5.79 -14.75 -1.10
CA PHE A 87 4.82 -15.73 -1.59
C PHE A 87 5.45 -17.03 -2.10
N THR A 88 6.70 -17.33 -1.72
CA THR A 88 7.28 -18.67 -1.86
C THR A 88 6.63 -19.63 -0.85
N PHE A 89 5.88 -20.62 -1.34
CA PHE A 89 5.34 -21.72 -0.54
C PHE A 89 6.21 -22.98 -0.74
N VAL A 90 6.58 -23.68 0.33
CA VAL A 90 7.40 -24.90 0.25
C VAL A 90 6.96 -25.91 1.30
N THR A 91 6.86 -27.19 0.93
CA THR A 91 6.75 -28.29 1.88
C THR A 91 8.00 -29.16 1.82
N PHE A 92 8.60 -29.47 2.97
CA PHE A 92 9.68 -30.45 3.12
C PHE A 92 9.16 -31.69 3.84
N ASN A 93 9.23 -32.84 3.18
CA ASN A 93 8.95 -34.15 3.75
C ASN A 93 10.27 -34.79 4.21
N PHE A 94 10.26 -35.35 5.42
CA PHE A 94 11.40 -35.96 6.10
C PHE A 94 11.23 -37.48 6.20
N THR A 95 12.33 -38.20 6.42
CA THR A 95 12.30 -39.65 6.66
C THR A 95 11.82 -40.02 8.06
N ASP A 96 11.92 -39.10 9.03
CA ASP A 96 11.69 -39.35 10.45
C ASP A 96 11.08 -38.13 11.18
N SER A 97 10.28 -38.40 12.21
CA SER A 97 9.51 -37.39 12.96
C SER A 97 10.39 -36.55 13.90
N GLU A 98 11.45 -37.12 14.47
CA GLU A 98 12.37 -36.39 15.35
C GLU A 98 13.37 -35.56 14.55
N ILE A 99 13.85 -36.05 13.41
CA ILE A 99 14.60 -35.23 12.45
C ILE A 99 13.79 -33.98 12.04
N ALA A 100 12.48 -34.14 11.79
CA ALA A 100 11.57 -33.04 11.48
C ALA A 100 11.31 -32.12 12.70
N ARG A 101 11.18 -32.68 13.92
CA ARG A 101 11.10 -31.95 15.19
C ARG A 101 12.30 -31.02 15.37
N GLU A 102 13.49 -31.60 15.38
CA GLU A 102 14.75 -30.87 15.56
C GLU A 102 14.97 -29.81 14.47
N ALA A 103 14.58 -30.08 13.22
CA ALA A 103 14.67 -29.10 12.15
C ALA A 103 13.74 -27.90 12.37
N PHE A 104 12.48 -28.15 12.78
CA PHE A 104 11.51 -27.11 13.12
C PHE A 104 11.96 -26.26 14.31
N ASP A 105 12.43 -26.90 15.39
CA ASP A 105 12.87 -26.20 16.60
C ASP A 105 14.21 -25.45 16.39
N PHE A 106 15.11 -25.98 15.54
CA PHE A 106 16.30 -25.23 15.09
C PHE A 106 15.88 -23.94 14.37
N ILE A 107 14.99 -24.02 13.38
CA ILE A 107 14.49 -22.86 12.64
C ILE A 107 13.85 -21.86 13.61
N LYS A 108 12.96 -22.32 14.51
CA LYS A 108 12.30 -21.48 15.52
C LYS A 108 13.30 -20.76 16.44
N SER A 109 14.38 -21.44 16.81
CA SER A 109 15.44 -20.84 17.64
C SER A 109 16.22 -19.74 16.90
N ARG A 110 16.54 -19.96 15.61
CA ARG A 110 17.27 -19.01 14.77
C ARG A 110 16.40 -17.87 14.22
N THR A 111 15.08 -18.00 14.25
CA THR A 111 14.15 -16.91 13.95
C THR A 111 13.80 -16.08 15.19
N CYS A 112 13.16 -16.70 16.19
CA CYS A 112 12.40 -15.96 17.20
C CYS A 112 13.20 -15.59 18.45
N LYS A 113 14.37 -16.20 18.67
CA LYS A 113 15.17 -16.03 19.90
C LYS A 113 16.45 -15.21 19.70
N LEU A 114 16.51 -14.40 18.62
CA LEU A 114 17.62 -13.49 18.34
C LEU A 114 17.69 -12.33 19.35
N GLY A 115 16.55 -11.73 19.71
CA GLY A 115 16.43 -10.66 20.71
C GLY A 115 16.85 -9.26 20.25
N THR A 116 17.54 -9.10 19.12
CA THR A 116 17.86 -7.80 18.50
C THR A 116 18.08 -7.96 17.00
N VAL A 117 17.77 -6.92 16.21
CA VAL A 117 18.07 -6.84 14.78
C VAL A 117 19.57 -6.89 14.47
N GLU A 118 20.44 -6.62 15.44
CA GLU A 118 21.89 -6.69 15.24
C GLU A 118 22.42 -8.12 15.04
N LYS A 119 21.62 -9.15 15.34
CA LYS A 119 21.94 -10.55 15.03
C LYS A 119 21.35 -11.03 13.69
N LEU A 120 20.81 -10.14 12.87
CA LEU A 120 20.36 -10.45 11.51
C LEU A 120 21.54 -10.49 10.52
N TYR A 121 21.31 -11.12 9.37
CA TYR A 121 22.36 -11.42 8.40
C TYR A 121 23.14 -10.17 7.93
N ALA A 122 22.50 -8.99 7.84
CA ALA A 122 23.14 -7.74 7.43
C ALA A 122 24.44 -7.39 8.18
N PHE A 123 24.52 -7.72 9.48
CA PHE A 123 25.70 -7.46 10.32
C PHE A 123 26.78 -8.55 10.20
N SER A 124 26.50 -9.62 9.45
CA SER A 124 27.44 -10.69 9.09
C SER A 124 27.59 -10.85 7.57
N HIS A 125 26.95 -9.98 6.79
CA HIS A 125 26.95 -10.06 5.33
C HIS A 125 28.30 -9.59 4.79
N LYS A 126 28.86 -10.38 3.88
CA LYS A 126 30.07 -10.03 3.14
C LYS A 126 29.65 -9.66 1.71
N PRO A 127 29.52 -8.37 1.36
CA PRO A 127 29.17 -7.95 0.01
C PRO A 127 30.23 -8.40 -1.01
N LEU A 128 29.79 -8.56 -2.25
CA LEU A 128 30.63 -8.98 -3.37
C LEU A 128 31.61 -7.86 -3.77
N LYS A 129 32.55 -8.13 -4.70
CA LYS A 129 33.57 -7.13 -5.08
C LYS A 129 32.95 -5.86 -5.64
N HIS A 130 32.07 -6.00 -6.62
CA HIS A 130 31.39 -4.90 -7.31
C HIS A 130 30.34 -4.19 -6.45
N GLU A 131 29.81 -4.84 -5.40
CA GLU A 131 28.95 -4.19 -4.41
C GLU A 131 29.76 -3.26 -3.49
N ARG A 132 31.01 -3.61 -3.16
CA ARG A 132 31.94 -2.76 -2.39
C ARG A 132 32.59 -1.62 -3.21
N GLU A 133 32.31 -1.57 -4.51
CA GLU A 133 32.76 -0.52 -5.42
C GLU A 133 31.71 0.61 -5.55
N VAL A 134 30.61 0.52 -4.80
CA VAL A 134 29.53 1.52 -4.71
C VAL A 134 29.27 1.85 -3.24
N ASP A 135 29.02 3.13 -2.92
CA ASP A 135 28.50 3.56 -1.62
C ASP A 135 27.00 3.91 -1.75
N GLY A 136 26.14 2.91 -1.55
CA GLY A 136 24.70 3.08 -1.54
C GLY A 136 24.15 3.81 -0.31
N TRP A 137 24.95 4.12 0.71
CA TRP A 137 24.51 4.97 1.83
C TRP A 137 24.64 6.46 1.49
N SER A 138 25.60 6.83 0.63
CA SER A 138 25.86 8.21 0.18
C SER A 138 24.81 8.80 -0.78
N VAL A 139 23.95 7.97 -1.38
CA VAL A 139 23.03 8.35 -2.48
C VAL A 139 22.02 9.44 -2.07
N TYR A 140 21.68 9.52 -0.79
CA TYR A 140 20.75 10.54 -0.27
C TYR A 140 21.46 11.60 0.59
N ASP A 141 21.84 12.72 -0.03
CA ASP A 141 22.07 13.99 0.68
C ASP A 141 20.76 14.80 0.73
N PRO A 142 20.12 15.00 1.91
CA PRO A 142 18.94 15.84 2.03
C PRO A 142 19.20 17.30 1.58
N LYS A 143 20.43 17.81 1.75
CA LYS A 143 20.81 19.17 1.32
C LYS A 143 21.04 19.26 -0.19
N ALA A 144 21.26 18.15 -0.90
CA ALA A 144 21.26 18.10 -2.35
C ALA A 144 19.83 17.97 -2.90
N GLU A 145 19.00 17.09 -2.33
CA GLU A 145 17.63 16.89 -2.78
C GLU A 145 16.77 18.15 -2.61
N PHE A 146 16.81 18.82 -1.46
CA PHE A 146 16.09 20.09 -1.31
C PHE A 146 16.65 21.20 -2.22
N ARG A 147 17.96 21.18 -2.54
CA ARG A 147 18.59 22.11 -3.51
C ARG A 147 18.12 21.84 -4.94
N ARG A 148 17.91 20.58 -5.34
CA ARG A 148 17.34 20.17 -6.64
C ARG A 148 15.94 20.76 -6.84
N GLN A 149 15.14 20.82 -5.77
CA GLN A 149 13.82 21.46 -5.77
C GLN A 149 13.86 23.01 -5.66
N GLY A 150 15.05 23.59 -5.48
CA GLY A 150 15.29 25.03 -5.40
C GLY A 150 15.33 25.63 -4.00
N ILE A 151 15.44 24.83 -2.94
CA ILE A 151 15.59 25.29 -1.55
C ILE A 151 17.06 25.24 -1.13
N SER A 152 17.66 26.39 -0.84
CA SER A 152 19.09 26.50 -0.50
C SER A 152 19.39 27.79 0.25
N GLU A 153 20.30 27.73 1.23
CA GLU A 153 20.86 28.90 1.96
C GLU A 153 21.50 29.96 1.06
N LYS A 154 21.78 29.62 -0.21
CA LYS A 154 22.44 30.49 -1.20
C LYS A 154 21.52 30.98 -2.32
N LEU A 155 20.25 30.61 -2.32
CA LEU A 155 19.27 31.01 -3.35
C LEU A 155 18.24 31.98 -2.77
N PRO A 156 17.54 32.76 -3.62
CA PRO A 156 16.35 33.49 -3.20
C PRO A 156 15.35 32.54 -2.54
N ASP A 157 14.85 32.96 -1.39
CA ASP A 157 13.97 32.14 -0.55
C ASP A 157 12.58 31.95 -1.21
N LYS A 158 12.22 30.70 -1.52
CA LYS A 158 10.87 30.32 -2.00
C LYS A 158 9.80 30.34 -0.89
N GLY A 159 10.05 31.04 0.22
CA GLY A 159 9.23 31.03 1.44
C GLY A 159 9.51 29.85 2.38
N TRP A 160 10.62 29.12 2.18
CA TRP A 160 10.99 27.90 2.88
C TRP A 160 12.46 27.92 3.33
N ARG A 161 12.68 27.87 4.64
CA ARG A 161 14.00 27.80 5.26
C ARG A 161 14.30 26.40 5.77
N ILE A 162 15.58 26.06 5.82
CA ILE A 162 16.08 24.94 6.60
C ILE A 162 16.03 25.32 8.09
N THR A 163 15.66 24.37 8.95
CA THR A 163 15.81 24.49 10.41
C THR A 163 16.74 23.41 10.94
N HIS A 164 17.53 23.77 11.96
CA HIS A 164 18.42 22.87 12.68
C HIS A 164 17.85 22.44 14.03
N ILE A 165 16.57 22.75 14.31
CA ILE A 165 15.88 22.44 15.59
C ILE A 165 15.84 20.94 15.91
N ASN A 166 15.96 20.06 14.90
CA ASN A 166 15.93 18.60 15.06
C ASN A 166 17.29 17.91 14.78
N LYS A 167 18.39 18.66 14.71
CA LYS A 167 19.73 18.12 14.33
C LYS A 167 20.23 16.95 15.21
N ASP A 168 19.71 16.87 16.43
CA ASP A 168 20.00 15.91 17.49
C ASP A 168 18.78 15.04 17.85
N TYR A 169 17.70 15.16 17.06
CA TYR A 169 16.42 14.45 17.21
C TYR A 169 15.64 14.78 18.50
N THR A 170 16.03 15.80 19.26
CA THR A 170 15.35 16.19 20.52
C THR A 170 14.01 16.89 20.30
N PHE A 171 13.77 17.44 19.09
CA PHE A 171 12.50 18.06 18.75
C PHE A 171 11.44 17.00 18.40
N CYS A 172 11.77 16.06 17.50
CA CYS A 172 10.98 14.90 17.09
C CYS A 172 11.91 13.74 16.67
N ASP A 173 11.86 12.64 17.41
CA ASP A 173 12.73 11.45 17.31
C ASP A 173 12.46 10.54 16.10
N THR A 174 11.33 10.76 15.44
CA THR A 174 10.87 10.03 14.24
C THR A 174 10.89 10.88 12.97
N TYR A 175 11.42 12.11 13.04
CA TYR A 175 11.70 12.98 11.89
C TYR A 175 13.19 13.03 11.57
N PRO A 176 13.58 13.41 10.33
CA PRO A 176 14.98 13.58 9.97
C PRO A 176 15.63 14.72 10.75
N ALA A 177 16.97 14.70 10.82
CA ALA A 177 17.76 15.80 11.37
C ALA A 177 17.67 17.08 10.53
N PHE A 178 17.40 16.93 9.23
CA PHE A 178 17.24 18.01 8.25
C PHE A 178 15.74 18.25 7.99
N LEU A 179 15.22 19.40 8.45
CA LEU A 179 13.82 19.79 8.24
C LEU A 179 13.73 21.12 7.51
N VAL A 180 12.71 21.25 6.66
CA VAL A 180 12.39 22.47 5.91
C VAL A 180 10.99 22.94 6.30
N VAL A 181 10.88 24.23 6.65
CA VAL A 181 9.71 24.87 7.27
C VAL A 181 9.49 26.27 6.68
N PRO A 182 8.28 26.86 6.78
CA PRO A 182 8.05 28.17 6.18
C PRO A 182 8.92 29.26 6.82
N SER A 183 9.52 30.13 6.02
CA SER A 183 10.54 31.08 6.52
C SER A 183 10.00 32.11 7.52
N LYS A 184 8.71 32.46 7.40
CA LYS A 184 7.98 33.32 8.35
C LYS A 184 7.81 32.69 9.75
N ILE A 185 8.06 31.38 9.90
CA ILE A 185 7.91 30.65 11.16
C ILE A 185 9.27 30.47 11.82
N SER A 186 9.44 31.00 13.04
CA SER A 186 10.65 30.84 13.84
C SER A 186 10.70 29.51 14.59
N ASP A 187 11.90 29.05 14.96
CA ASP A 187 12.09 27.83 15.75
C ASP A 187 11.38 27.89 17.12
N ASN A 188 11.11 29.09 17.67
CA ASN A 188 10.31 29.24 18.89
C ASN A 188 8.81 29.00 18.65
N VAL A 189 8.26 29.35 17.48
CA VAL A 189 6.88 28.97 17.11
C VAL A 189 6.76 27.45 16.97
N LEU A 190 7.76 26.79 16.36
CA LEU A 190 7.80 25.33 16.24
C LEU A 190 7.77 24.62 17.60
N LYS A 191 8.48 25.14 18.62
CA LYS A 191 8.49 24.56 19.98
C LYS A 191 7.10 24.46 20.60
N TYR A 192 6.23 25.47 20.38
CA TYR A 192 4.85 25.46 20.89
C TYR A 192 3.85 24.79 19.94
N ALA A 193 4.12 24.77 18.63
CA ALA A 193 3.28 24.04 17.67
C ALA A 193 3.38 22.52 17.86
N LYS A 194 4.58 22.00 18.19
CA LYS A 194 4.84 20.56 18.29
C LYS A 194 3.97 19.86 19.33
N GLU A 195 3.66 20.52 20.44
CA GLU A 195 2.83 19.99 21.53
C GLU A 195 1.38 19.71 21.10
N PHE A 196 0.94 20.32 19.99
CA PHE A 196 -0.39 20.09 19.41
C PHE A 196 -0.39 19.03 18.30
N ARG A 197 0.76 18.49 17.89
CA ARG A 197 0.88 17.48 16.82
C ARG A 197 1.35 16.15 17.42
N SER A 198 0.65 15.06 17.12
CA SER A 198 0.98 13.74 17.68
C SER A 198 2.46 13.37 17.47
N ARG A 199 3.14 12.98 18.54
CA ARG A 199 4.60 12.66 18.55
C ARG A 199 5.49 13.80 18.02
N ASN A 200 5.08 15.06 18.17
CA ASN A 200 5.79 16.27 17.74
C ASN A 200 5.99 16.39 16.21
N ARG A 201 5.25 15.63 15.39
CA ARG A 201 5.42 15.56 13.92
C ARG A 201 4.68 16.71 13.22
N VAL A 202 5.21 17.92 13.41
CA VAL A 202 4.69 19.19 12.85
C VAL A 202 4.69 19.22 11.32
N PRO A 203 3.83 20.04 10.68
CA PRO A 203 3.92 20.35 9.26
C PRO A 203 5.35 20.72 8.81
N ALA A 204 5.91 19.89 7.93
CA ALA A 204 7.21 20.09 7.29
C ALA A 204 7.10 19.85 5.78
N LEU A 205 7.97 20.50 4.99
CA LEU A 205 8.01 20.33 3.53
C LEU A 205 8.48 18.92 3.15
N SER A 206 7.80 18.29 2.19
CA SER A 206 8.27 17.05 1.54
C SER A 206 8.63 17.27 0.06
N TYR A 207 7.87 18.12 -0.63
CA TYR A 207 8.07 18.45 -2.04
C TYR A 207 7.60 19.88 -2.37
N ILE A 208 8.33 20.58 -3.22
CA ILE A 208 7.90 21.82 -3.89
C ILE A 208 7.96 21.63 -5.42
N HIS A 209 6.83 21.84 -6.09
CA HIS A 209 6.72 21.65 -7.54
C HIS A 209 7.53 22.73 -8.29
N PRO A 210 8.40 22.36 -9.25
CA PRO A 210 9.44 23.28 -9.75
C PRO A 210 8.92 24.48 -10.56
N VAL A 211 7.72 24.38 -11.16
CA VAL A 211 7.13 25.43 -12.00
C VAL A 211 6.29 26.41 -11.17
N ASN A 212 5.17 25.93 -10.61
CA ASN A 212 4.20 26.76 -9.88
C ASN A 212 4.51 26.91 -8.36
N ASN A 213 5.60 26.34 -7.87
CA ASN A 213 6.06 26.38 -6.47
C ASN A 213 5.03 25.89 -5.42
N CYS A 214 4.01 25.14 -5.86
CA CYS A 214 3.00 24.56 -4.97
C CYS A 214 3.60 23.37 -4.20
N THR A 215 3.23 23.22 -2.93
CA THR A 215 3.97 22.36 -1.98
C THR A 215 3.15 21.22 -1.40
N ILE A 216 3.76 20.05 -1.32
CA ILE A 216 3.32 18.96 -0.45
C ILE A 216 4.05 19.09 0.89
N THR A 217 3.28 19.35 1.94
CA THR A 217 3.72 19.28 3.34
C THR A 217 3.14 18.04 4.01
N ARG A 218 3.82 17.53 5.04
CA ARG A 218 3.39 16.33 5.78
C ARG A 218 3.47 16.52 7.29
N SER A 219 2.56 15.90 8.02
CA SER A 219 2.47 15.96 9.50
C SER A 219 1.75 14.73 10.08
N SER A 220 1.68 14.66 11.42
CA SER A 220 0.68 13.86 12.15
C SER A 220 -0.64 14.62 12.35
N GLN A 221 -1.68 13.94 12.83
CA GLN A 221 -2.89 14.60 13.33
C GLN A 221 -2.62 15.67 14.41
N PRO A 222 -3.46 16.71 14.49
CA PRO A 222 -3.53 17.60 15.64
C PRO A 222 -4.25 16.96 16.83
N LEU A 223 -3.96 17.47 18.04
CA LEU A 223 -4.50 17.01 19.32
C LEU A 223 -5.72 17.85 19.74
N SER A 224 -6.68 18.00 18.83
CA SER A 224 -7.90 18.80 18.99
C SER A 224 -8.83 18.26 20.09
N GLY A 225 -9.04 16.94 20.12
CA GLY A 225 -9.97 16.24 21.01
C GLY A 225 -11.44 16.61 20.83
N ILE A 226 -12.29 16.01 21.67
CA ILE A 226 -13.73 16.31 21.77
C ILE A 226 -13.95 17.81 22.00
N THR A 227 -13.15 18.41 22.88
CA THR A 227 -13.24 19.84 23.26
C THR A 227 -12.74 20.81 22.18
N ARG A 228 -12.39 20.33 20.98
CA ARG A 228 -11.91 21.13 19.83
C ARG A 228 -10.82 22.15 20.21
N LYS A 229 -9.81 21.71 20.97
CA LYS A 229 -8.63 22.51 21.32
C LYS A 229 -7.97 23.07 20.06
N THR A 230 -7.39 24.25 20.22
CA THR A 230 -6.77 25.05 19.16
C THR A 230 -5.39 25.50 19.62
N ASN A 231 -4.42 25.53 18.70
CA ASN A 231 -3.07 26.03 18.98
C ASN A 231 -2.72 27.09 17.93
N VAL A 232 -2.62 28.34 18.36
CA VAL A 232 -2.36 29.50 17.48
C VAL A 232 -1.00 29.40 16.77
N GLN A 233 -0.05 28.64 17.31
CA GLN A 233 1.26 28.44 16.69
C GLN A 233 1.23 27.34 15.62
N ASP A 234 0.38 26.32 15.76
CA ASP A 234 0.09 25.36 14.67
C ASP A 234 -0.79 26.00 13.58
N GLU A 235 -1.81 26.79 13.96
CA GLU A 235 -2.63 27.58 13.04
C GLU A 235 -1.76 28.50 12.16
N LYS A 236 -0.81 29.23 12.78
CA LYS A 236 0.17 30.07 12.06
C LYS A 236 1.13 29.24 11.18
N LEU A 237 1.61 28.09 11.67
CA LEU A 237 2.49 27.21 10.89
C LEU A 237 1.80 26.66 9.64
N VAL A 238 0.55 26.20 9.75
CA VAL A 238 -0.22 25.71 8.59
C VAL A 238 -0.57 26.87 7.65
N ALA A 239 -0.98 28.03 8.17
CA ALA A 239 -1.22 29.22 7.36
C ALA A 239 0.03 29.63 6.55
N ALA A 240 1.19 29.70 7.19
CA ALA A 240 2.45 30.03 6.53
C ALA A 240 2.91 28.94 5.54
N SER A 241 2.55 27.67 5.78
CA SER A 241 2.81 26.55 4.85
C SER A 241 2.00 26.64 3.55
N PHE A 242 0.89 27.38 3.57
CA PHE A 242 0.05 27.63 2.40
C PHE A 242 0.24 29.03 1.78
N ASN A 243 0.79 29.99 2.55
CA ASN A 243 1.04 31.38 2.12
C ASN A 243 2.55 31.74 2.12
N ALA A 244 3.41 30.75 1.81
CA ALA A 244 4.86 30.85 1.92
C ALA A 244 5.45 32.00 1.07
N LEU A 245 4.93 32.19 -0.15
CA LEU A 245 5.46 33.10 -1.17
C LEU A 245 4.91 34.53 -1.12
N LEU A 246 3.88 34.82 -0.32
CA LEU A 246 3.29 36.17 -0.28
C LEU A 246 4.29 37.20 0.33
N PRO A 247 4.54 38.35 -0.33
CA PRO A 247 5.39 39.41 0.23
C PRO A 247 4.89 39.91 1.60
N PRO A 248 5.79 40.40 2.48
CA PRO A 248 5.38 41.03 3.73
C PRO A 248 4.72 42.39 3.44
N GLY A 249 3.39 42.45 3.50
CA GLY A 249 2.62 43.69 3.32
C GLY A 249 1.13 43.50 2.98
N SER A 250 0.72 42.35 2.47
CA SER A 250 -0.65 42.11 1.96
C SER A 250 -1.64 41.53 3.00
N GLU A 251 -1.51 41.84 4.29
CA GLU A 251 -2.41 41.32 5.34
C GLU A 251 -3.62 42.24 5.65
N GLU A 252 -3.67 43.46 5.11
CA GLU A 252 -4.77 44.42 5.32
C GLU A 252 -5.57 44.74 4.04
N SER A 253 -6.22 43.73 3.46
CA SER A 253 -7.36 43.98 2.55
C SER A 253 -8.32 42.80 2.48
N THR A 254 -9.25 42.69 3.45
CA THR A 254 -10.51 41.97 3.21
C THR A 254 -11.38 42.79 2.27
N PRO A 255 -11.77 42.31 1.07
CA PRO A 255 -12.72 43.03 0.24
C PRO A 255 -14.08 43.09 0.96
N LEU A 256 -14.58 44.30 1.23
CA LEU A 256 -15.95 44.47 1.69
C LEU A 256 -16.91 44.10 0.55
N SER A 257 -18.00 43.43 0.89
CA SER A 257 -19.10 43.22 -0.05
C SER A 257 -19.90 44.51 -0.19
N SER A 258 -19.78 45.19 -1.33
CA SER A 258 -20.61 46.34 -1.70
C SER A 258 -21.06 46.27 -3.16
N GLN A 259 -22.35 46.58 -3.32
CA GLN A 259 -23.21 46.65 -4.52
C GLN A 259 -22.56 47.07 -5.86
N PRO A 260 -23.13 46.65 -7.01
CA PRO A 260 -22.75 47.20 -8.31
C PRO A 260 -23.26 48.63 -8.47
N ASP A 261 -22.45 49.48 -9.12
CA ASP A 261 -22.88 50.78 -9.62
C ASP A 261 -22.45 50.92 -11.09
N VAL A 262 -23.22 51.65 -11.90
CA VAL A 262 -23.17 51.55 -13.38
C VAL A 262 -22.90 52.90 -14.03
N SER A 263 -21.71 53.04 -14.64
CA SER A 263 -21.45 54.05 -15.69
C SER A 263 -20.24 53.65 -16.56
N LEU A 264 -20.17 54.20 -17.79
CA LEU A 264 -19.24 53.73 -18.83
C LEU A 264 -17.92 54.52 -18.86
N GLY A 265 -16.86 53.85 -19.33
CA GLY A 265 -15.58 54.47 -19.69
C GLY A 265 -14.77 53.58 -20.63
N ASN A 266 -14.91 53.78 -21.95
CA ASN A 266 -14.14 53.04 -22.95
C ASN A 266 -12.67 53.49 -23.00
N SER A 267 -11.74 52.57 -22.82
CA SER A 267 -10.41 52.63 -23.44
C SER A 267 -9.86 51.21 -23.61
N SER A 268 -9.72 50.78 -24.87
CA SER A 268 -9.26 49.43 -25.23
C SER A 268 -7.75 49.30 -25.15
N LEU A 269 -7.26 48.21 -24.55
CA LEU A 269 -5.93 47.61 -24.75
C LEU A 269 -5.95 46.24 -24.07
N GLU A 270 -6.20 45.16 -24.83
CA GLU A 270 -6.06 43.80 -24.29
C GLU A 270 -4.59 43.35 -24.30
N PRO A 271 -4.08 42.69 -23.25
CA PRO A 271 -2.88 41.88 -23.34
C PRO A 271 -3.20 40.59 -24.10
N GLU A 272 -2.47 40.28 -25.17
CA GLU A 272 -2.66 39.03 -25.90
C GLU A 272 -2.28 37.82 -25.02
N LEU A 273 -3.27 36.97 -24.71
CA LEU A 273 -3.05 35.68 -24.04
C LEU A 273 -2.22 34.75 -24.92
N SER A 274 -1.25 34.07 -24.34
CA SER A 274 -0.38 33.12 -25.04
C SER A 274 -1.18 31.92 -25.55
N GLU A 275 -0.73 31.28 -26.63
CA GLU A 275 -1.44 30.11 -27.19
C GLU A 275 -1.47 28.91 -26.24
N THR A 276 -0.51 28.83 -25.30
CA THR A 276 -0.46 27.82 -24.23
C THR A 276 -1.69 27.88 -23.33
N GLU A 277 -2.09 29.10 -22.90
CA GLU A 277 -3.25 29.32 -22.04
C GLU A 277 -4.57 28.95 -22.74
N ARG A 278 -4.62 29.09 -24.08
CA ARG A 278 -5.80 28.75 -24.89
C ARG A 278 -5.98 27.24 -25.06
N TYR A 279 -4.93 26.44 -24.94
CA TYR A 279 -4.98 24.99 -25.13
C TYR A 279 -5.31 24.22 -23.85
N GLU A 280 -4.93 24.74 -22.67
CA GLU A 280 -5.41 24.24 -21.38
C GLU A 280 -6.95 24.34 -21.28
N ASP A 281 -7.52 25.45 -21.78
CA ASP A 281 -8.97 25.68 -21.93
C ASP A 281 -9.67 24.56 -22.74
N GLU A 282 -9.09 24.11 -23.86
CA GLU A 282 -9.68 23.05 -24.70
C GLU A 282 -9.64 21.68 -24.00
N LEU A 283 -8.59 21.41 -23.22
CA LEU A 283 -8.49 20.18 -22.42
C LEU A 283 -9.55 20.17 -21.30
N ILE A 284 -9.73 21.30 -20.61
CA ILE A 284 -10.71 21.48 -19.52
C ILE A 284 -12.15 21.31 -20.03
N SER A 285 -12.44 21.81 -21.24
CA SER A 285 -13.79 21.76 -21.84
C SER A 285 -14.37 20.35 -22.00
N ARG A 286 -13.58 19.28 -21.87
CA ARG A 286 -14.04 17.89 -21.95
C ARG A 286 -14.36 17.24 -20.59
N SER A 287 -14.18 17.93 -19.46
CA SER A 287 -14.50 17.38 -18.14
C SER A 287 -14.94 18.42 -17.09
N ALA A 288 -16.18 18.25 -16.61
CA ALA A 288 -16.86 19.05 -15.58
C ALA A 288 -17.29 20.47 -16.01
N ALA A 289 -18.20 21.05 -15.20
CA ALA A 289 -18.92 22.27 -15.57
C ALA A 289 -18.04 23.53 -15.48
N VAL A 290 -17.98 24.30 -16.56
CA VAL A 290 -17.20 25.54 -16.70
C VAL A 290 -17.79 26.72 -15.90
N TYR A 291 -19.02 26.58 -15.40
CA TYR A 291 -19.79 27.63 -14.76
C TYR A 291 -20.26 27.23 -13.36
N ASP A 292 -20.23 28.18 -12.42
CA ASP A 292 -20.89 28.03 -11.12
C ASP A 292 -22.43 28.10 -11.22
N SER A 293 -23.13 27.90 -10.10
CA SER A 293 -24.60 27.97 -10.03
C SER A 293 -25.19 29.38 -10.27
N SER A 294 -24.34 30.39 -10.48
CA SER A 294 -24.68 31.76 -10.89
C SER A 294 -24.27 32.06 -12.34
N GLY A 295 -23.80 31.06 -13.10
CA GLY A 295 -23.44 31.20 -14.51
C GLY A 295 -22.08 31.87 -14.76
N LYS A 296 -21.20 31.96 -13.75
CA LYS A 296 -19.90 32.63 -13.90
C LYS A 296 -18.79 31.63 -14.28
N ARG A 297 -18.01 31.95 -15.32
CA ARG A 297 -16.90 31.13 -15.82
C ARG A 297 -15.80 31.00 -14.75
N GLN A 298 -15.42 29.78 -14.40
CA GLN A 298 -14.27 29.55 -13.53
C GLN A 298 -12.96 29.70 -14.33
N VAL A 299 -12.10 30.63 -13.88
CA VAL A 299 -10.72 30.77 -14.38
C VAL A 299 -9.80 29.97 -13.46
N TYR A 300 -9.18 28.92 -13.98
CA TYR A 300 -8.21 28.13 -13.23
C TYR A 300 -6.98 28.99 -12.90
N GLY A 301 -6.36 28.76 -11.73
CA GLY A 301 -5.27 29.58 -11.21
C GLY A 301 -5.66 30.91 -10.55
N ALA A 302 -6.86 31.47 -10.81
CA ALA A 302 -7.26 32.78 -10.27
C ALA A 302 -7.50 32.82 -8.74
N GLN A 303 -7.74 31.67 -8.10
CA GLN A 303 -7.83 31.54 -6.64
C GLN A 303 -7.22 30.20 -6.18
N GLN A 304 -6.27 30.24 -5.24
CA GLN A 304 -5.72 29.02 -4.65
C GLN A 304 -6.75 28.34 -3.72
N SER A 305 -6.95 27.03 -3.90
CA SER A 305 -7.81 26.19 -3.08
C SER A 305 -6.95 25.21 -2.27
N ASN A 306 -6.26 25.72 -1.26
CA ASN A 306 -5.33 24.93 -0.45
C ASN A 306 -6.06 23.79 0.29
N LEU A 307 -5.40 22.64 0.45
CA LEU A 307 -6.04 21.38 0.82
C LEU A 307 -5.36 20.69 2.02
N ILE A 308 -6.15 20.39 3.05
CA ILE A 308 -5.76 19.50 4.15
C ILE A 308 -6.33 18.10 3.87
N VAL A 309 -5.47 17.10 3.85
CA VAL A 309 -5.79 15.71 3.51
C VAL A 309 -5.55 14.83 4.73
N ASP A 310 -6.63 14.44 5.41
CA ASP A 310 -6.59 13.37 6.40
C ASP A 310 -6.78 12.03 5.67
N ALA A 311 -5.75 11.17 5.69
CA ALA A 311 -5.80 9.90 4.98
C ALA A 311 -6.75 8.85 5.59
N ARG A 312 -7.48 9.18 6.67
CA ARG A 312 -8.36 8.25 7.40
C ARG A 312 -9.82 8.39 6.96
N PRO A 313 -10.58 7.26 6.92
CA PRO A 313 -12.04 7.31 6.84
C PRO A 313 -12.61 8.20 7.94
N THR A 314 -13.67 8.96 7.63
CA THR A 314 -14.26 9.96 8.53
C THR A 314 -14.61 9.39 9.92
N ILE A 315 -15.13 8.16 9.97
CA ILE A 315 -15.44 7.44 11.22
C ILE A 315 -14.17 7.21 12.05
N ASN A 316 -13.08 6.76 11.43
CA ASN A 316 -11.81 6.50 12.11
C ASN A 316 -11.18 7.81 12.64
N ALA A 317 -11.35 8.93 11.93
CA ALA A 317 -10.94 10.25 12.41
C ALA A 317 -11.80 10.73 13.60
N MET A 318 -13.12 10.50 13.58
CA MET A 318 -14.03 10.80 14.69
C MET A 318 -13.70 9.98 15.94
N VAL A 319 -13.40 8.68 15.82
CA VAL A 319 -13.00 7.83 16.95
C VAL A 319 -11.68 8.32 17.57
N ASN A 320 -10.70 8.72 16.75
CA ASN A 320 -9.47 9.37 17.25
C ASN A 320 -9.77 10.68 18.00
N GLN A 321 -10.78 11.45 17.58
CA GLN A 321 -11.18 12.68 18.27
C GLN A 321 -11.77 12.42 19.66
N VAL A 322 -12.47 11.30 19.87
CA VAL A 322 -12.93 10.87 21.21
C VAL A 322 -11.75 10.64 22.16
N GLN A 323 -10.64 10.09 21.66
CA GLN A 323 -9.40 9.84 22.41
C GLN A 323 -8.51 11.09 22.59
N GLY A 324 -9.05 12.29 22.41
CA GLY A 324 -8.29 13.55 22.58
C GLY A 324 -7.42 13.95 21.37
N MET A 325 -7.48 13.20 20.27
CA MET A 325 -6.74 13.48 19.02
C MET A 325 -7.69 14.10 17.98
N GLY A 326 -7.64 13.74 16.69
CA GLY A 326 -8.65 14.16 15.71
C GLY A 326 -8.07 14.89 14.51
N SER A 327 -8.62 16.04 14.14
CA SER A 327 -8.21 16.81 12.96
C SER A 327 -8.55 18.31 13.14
N GLU A 328 -8.06 19.14 12.24
CA GLU A 328 -8.10 20.60 12.20
C GLU A 328 -9.54 21.13 12.20
N ASN A 329 -9.82 22.13 13.05
CA ASN A 329 -11.15 22.75 13.09
C ASN A 329 -11.29 23.84 12.03
N MET A 330 -12.15 23.65 11.03
CA MET A 330 -12.23 24.56 9.86
C MET A 330 -12.65 26.00 10.21
N ASP A 331 -13.25 26.22 11.39
CA ASP A 331 -13.49 27.56 11.95
C ASP A 331 -12.20 28.40 12.09
N LYS A 332 -11.04 27.73 12.18
CA LYS A 332 -9.70 28.34 12.34
C LYS A 332 -8.86 28.27 11.06
N TYR A 333 -8.88 27.13 10.36
CA TYR A 333 -8.06 26.88 9.17
C TYR A 333 -8.76 27.35 7.87
N LYS A 334 -9.43 28.51 7.90
CA LYS A 334 -10.34 29.01 6.84
C LYS A 334 -9.69 29.20 5.46
N PHE A 335 -8.35 29.32 5.43
CA PHE A 335 -7.52 29.44 4.24
C PHE A 335 -7.35 28.12 3.46
N ALA A 336 -7.93 27.01 3.94
CA ALA A 336 -7.87 25.70 3.28
C ALA A 336 -9.18 24.92 3.44
N ARG A 337 -9.47 24.06 2.46
CA ARG A 337 -10.51 23.03 2.54
C ARG A 337 -9.90 21.75 3.13
N LYS A 338 -10.68 20.99 3.89
CA LYS A 338 -10.28 19.64 4.34
C LYS A 338 -11.05 18.54 3.60
N ILE A 339 -10.38 17.43 3.34
CA ILE A 339 -10.99 16.16 2.93
C ILE A 339 -10.52 15.00 3.82
N PHE A 340 -11.33 13.94 3.84
CA PHE A 340 -11.00 12.63 4.38
C PHE A 340 -10.85 11.63 3.23
N LEU A 341 -9.87 10.75 3.28
CA LEU A 341 -9.69 9.65 2.32
C LEU A 341 -10.04 8.31 2.96
N SER A 342 -10.59 7.37 2.19
CA SER A 342 -11.06 6.07 2.71
C SER A 342 -9.95 5.03 2.98
N ILE A 343 -8.72 5.46 3.31
CA ILE A 343 -7.56 4.56 3.44
C ILE A 343 -7.50 3.98 4.86
N GLU A 344 -7.84 2.70 4.98
CA GLU A 344 -7.97 1.98 6.25
C GLU A 344 -6.69 1.86 7.07
N ASN A 345 -6.83 1.39 8.32
CA ASN A 345 -5.71 1.22 9.24
C ASN A 345 -4.81 0.01 8.91
N ILE A 346 -3.67 -0.07 9.62
CA ILE A 346 -2.66 -1.12 9.41
C ILE A 346 -3.17 -2.54 9.68
N HIS A 347 -4.21 -2.71 10.50
CA HIS A 347 -4.80 -4.02 10.79
C HIS A 347 -5.68 -4.51 9.64
N VAL A 348 -6.45 -3.61 8.98
CA VAL A 348 -7.23 -3.95 7.78
C VAL A 348 -6.31 -4.36 6.64
N MET A 349 -5.22 -3.61 6.40
CA MET A 349 -4.26 -3.96 5.34
C MET A 349 -3.54 -5.30 5.59
N ARG A 350 -3.28 -5.64 6.86
CA ARG A 350 -2.79 -6.96 7.29
C ARG A 350 -3.82 -8.07 7.05
N SER A 351 -5.09 -7.84 7.42
CA SER A 351 -6.19 -8.79 7.19
C SER A 351 -6.43 -9.05 5.71
N SER A 352 -6.39 -7.99 4.89
CA SER A 352 -6.48 -8.05 3.43
C SER A 352 -5.39 -8.97 2.85
N LEU A 353 -4.12 -8.73 3.20
CA LEU A 353 -3.02 -9.57 2.70
C LEU A 353 -3.07 -11.01 3.24
N ASN A 354 -3.51 -11.22 4.48
CA ASN A 354 -3.71 -12.58 5.00
C ASN A 354 -4.72 -13.37 4.16
N LYS A 355 -5.84 -12.76 3.76
CA LYS A 355 -6.80 -13.40 2.84
C LYS A 355 -6.20 -13.73 1.47
N VAL A 356 -5.31 -12.89 0.94
CA VAL A 356 -4.55 -13.20 -0.29
C VAL A 356 -3.60 -14.38 -0.06
N ILE A 357 -2.89 -14.42 1.07
CA ILE A 357 -2.02 -15.55 1.44
C ILE A 357 -2.82 -16.84 1.56
N ASP A 358 -4.00 -16.82 2.18
CA ASP A 358 -4.84 -18.02 2.31
C ASP A 358 -5.59 -18.41 1.03
N ALA A 359 -5.79 -17.48 0.08
CA ALA A 359 -6.21 -17.78 -1.29
C ALA A 359 -5.11 -18.47 -2.12
N LEU A 360 -3.85 -18.27 -1.75
CA LEU A 360 -2.65 -18.78 -2.43
C LEU A 360 -2.00 -19.98 -1.73
N LYS A 361 -2.36 -20.26 -0.47
CA LYS A 361 -1.59 -21.08 0.50
C LYS A 361 -1.19 -22.47 0.04
N ASP A 362 -1.95 -23.07 -0.87
CA ASP A 362 -1.77 -24.45 -1.35
C ASP A 362 -0.96 -24.56 -2.64
N ALA A 363 -0.29 -23.48 -3.06
CA ALA A 363 0.63 -23.44 -4.21
C ALA A 363 1.84 -24.40 -4.12
N ASP A 364 2.26 -24.79 -2.92
CA ASP A 364 3.35 -25.76 -2.74
C ASP A 364 2.92 -27.18 -3.14
N ILE A 365 1.73 -27.59 -2.71
CA ILE A 365 1.19 -28.95 -2.86
C ILE A 365 0.26 -29.14 -4.07
N SER A 366 -0.24 -28.06 -4.68
CA SER A 366 -1.24 -28.13 -5.76
C SER A 366 -0.93 -27.13 -6.89
N PRO A 367 -1.02 -27.55 -8.17
CA PRO A 367 -0.89 -26.67 -9.32
C PRO A 367 -2.18 -25.90 -9.65
N LEU A 368 -3.20 -25.96 -8.78
CA LEU A 368 -4.50 -25.33 -9.02
C LEU A 368 -4.46 -23.79 -8.89
N PRO A 369 -5.35 -23.09 -9.60
CA PRO A 369 -5.44 -21.63 -9.54
C PRO A 369 -5.82 -21.14 -8.13
N PRO A 370 -5.50 -19.88 -7.80
CA PRO A 370 -5.87 -19.26 -6.53
C PRO A 370 -7.38 -19.29 -6.26
N ASN A 371 -7.78 -19.29 -4.99
CA ASN A 371 -9.18 -19.18 -4.62
C ASN A 371 -9.71 -17.76 -4.97
N ARG A 372 -10.43 -17.65 -6.08
CA ARG A 372 -10.94 -16.39 -6.63
C ARG A 372 -11.91 -15.65 -5.70
N GLU A 373 -12.67 -16.38 -4.87
CA GLU A 373 -13.58 -15.79 -3.90
C GLU A 373 -12.80 -15.16 -2.73
N LEU A 374 -11.80 -15.86 -2.18
CA LEU A 374 -10.92 -15.29 -1.16
C LEU A 374 -10.08 -14.11 -1.70
N LEU A 375 -9.67 -14.14 -2.97
CA LEU A 375 -9.06 -12.99 -3.63
C LEU A 375 -10.02 -11.79 -3.73
N HIS A 376 -11.30 -12.00 -4.04
CA HIS A 376 -12.31 -10.93 -4.05
C HIS A 376 -12.55 -10.39 -2.63
N GLN A 377 -12.83 -11.27 -1.67
CA GLN A 377 -13.04 -10.93 -0.25
C GLN A 377 -11.81 -10.34 0.46
N SER A 378 -10.62 -10.40 -0.15
CA SER A 378 -9.42 -9.72 0.35
C SER A 378 -9.54 -8.20 0.30
N GLY A 379 -10.27 -7.66 -0.68
CA GLY A 379 -10.29 -6.23 -0.96
C GLY A 379 -8.95 -5.62 -1.39
N TRP A 380 -7.90 -6.41 -1.68
CA TRP A 380 -6.54 -5.90 -1.92
C TRP A 380 -6.50 -4.84 -3.03
N LEU A 381 -7.08 -5.14 -4.21
CA LEU A 381 -7.13 -4.18 -5.33
C LEU A 381 -7.95 -2.91 -4.99
N ARG A 382 -8.94 -3.00 -4.10
CA ARG A 382 -9.65 -1.81 -3.60
C ARG A 382 -8.73 -0.95 -2.75
N HIS A 383 -7.92 -1.54 -1.87
CA HIS A 383 -6.95 -0.79 -1.09
C HIS A 383 -5.84 -0.16 -1.95
N ILE A 384 -5.41 -0.83 -3.02
CA ILE A 384 -4.50 -0.24 -4.03
C ILE A 384 -5.17 0.92 -4.78
N HIS A 385 -6.44 0.78 -5.16
CA HIS A 385 -7.26 1.84 -5.76
C HIS A 385 -7.38 3.06 -4.83
N ASP A 386 -7.76 2.87 -3.57
CA ASP A 386 -8.03 3.96 -2.63
C ASP A 386 -6.75 4.74 -2.27
N VAL A 387 -5.59 4.08 -2.24
CA VAL A 387 -4.28 4.72 -2.10
C VAL A 387 -3.88 5.48 -3.38
N LEU A 388 -4.14 4.92 -4.57
CA LEU A 388 -3.83 5.57 -5.84
C LEU A 388 -4.71 6.81 -6.10
N ASP A 389 -6.02 6.75 -5.85
CA ASP A 389 -6.88 7.93 -6.03
C ASP A 389 -6.57 9.02 -5.00
N GLY A 390 -6.36 8.65 -3.74
CA GLY A 390 -5.90 9.60 -2.72
C GLY A 390 -4.61 10.33 -3.13
N SER A 391 -3.66 9.60 -3.73
CA SER A 391 -2.42 10.17 -4.28
C SER A 391 -2.67 11.03 -5.51
N ALA A 392 -3.59 10.63 -6.39
CA ALA A 392 -3.98 11.36 -7.59
C ALA A 392 -4.74 12.66 -7.27
N ILE A 393 -5.55 12.69 -6.21
CA ILE A 393 -6.18 13.93 -5.70
C ILE A 393 -5.10 14.94 -5.32
N ILE A 394 -4.04 14.50 -4.62
CA ILE A 394 -2.92 15.36 -4.22
C ILE A 394 -2.14 15.83 -5.45
N ALA A 395 -1.83 14.93 -6.39
CA ALA A 395 -1.14 15.27 -7.63
C ALA A 395 -1.93 16.29 -8.48
N ARG A 396 -3.25 16.08 -8.65
CA ARG A 396 -4.14 17.06 -9.30
C ARG A 396 -4.16 18.41 -8.57
N GLN A 397 -4.18 18.41 -7.24
CA GLN A 397 -4.24 19.67 -6.48
C GLN A 397 -2.97 20.53 -6.64
N ILE A 398 -1.79 19.89 -6.66
CA ILE A 398 -0.50 20.56 -6.85
C ILE A 398 -0.26 20.95 -8.31
N GLY A 399 -0.49 20.02 -9.23
CA GLY A 399 -0.06 20.12 -10.63
C GLY A 399 -1.08 20.76 -11.58
N ILE A 400 -2.39 20.71 -11.26
CA ILE A 400 -3.47 21.24 -12.11
C ILE A 400 -4.24 22.36 -11.41
N ASN A 401 -4.45 22.28 -10.09
CA ASN A 401 -5.18 23.31 -9.35
C ASN A 401 -4.27 24.38 -8.72
N HIS A 402 -2.95 24.36 -8.98
CA HIS A 402 -1.96 25.34 -8.52
C HIS A 402 -2.10 25.71 -7.03
N SER A 403 -2.34 24.70 -6.18
CA SER A 403 -2.71 24.86 -4.78
C SER A 403 -1.88 23.95 -3.86
N HIS A 404 -1.56 24.43 -2.67
CA HIS A 404 -0.73 23.74 -1.70
C HIS A 404 -1.51 22.64 -0.94
N VAL A 405 -0.79 21.62 -0.46
CA VAL A 405 -1.38 20.46 0.25
C VAL A 405 -0.66 20.16 1.56
N LEU A 406 -1.44 19.87 2.61
CA LEU A 406 -0.96 19.29 3.88
C LEU A 406 -1.53 17.87 4.03
N ILE A 407 -0.67 16.86 4.01
CA ILE A 407 -1.05 15.45 4.22
C ILE A 407 -0.82 15.06 5.67
N HIS A 408 -1.80 14.43 6.31
CA HIS A 408 -1.62 13.71 7.57
C HIS A 408 -2.44 12.42 7.62
N CYS A 409 -2.31 11.68 8.72
CA CYS A 409 -3.23 10.62 9.12
C CYS A 409 -3.27 10.63 10.66
N SER A 410 -3.16 9.48 11.33
CA SER A 410 -2.84 9.45 12.77
C SER A 410 -1.40 9.93 13.01
N ASP A 411 -0.40 9.05 12.89
CA ASP A 411 1.00 9.38 13.24
C ASP A 411 1.80 10.02 12.09
N GLY A 412 1.33 9.97 10.84
CA GLY A 412 2.01 10.63 9.72
C GLY A 412 3.21 9.88 9.12
N TRP A 413 3.30 8.55 9.33
CA TRP A 413 4.40 7.70 8.81
C TRP A 413 3.97 6.49 7.96
N ASP A 414 2.68 6.13 7.93
CA ASP A 414 2.15 5.03 7.11
C ASP A 414 1.53 5.58 5.82
N ARG A 415 0.21 5.80 5.83
CA ARG A 415 -0.58 6.37 4.72
C ARG A 415 -0.03 7.69 4.20
N THR A 416 0.49 8.53 5.09
CA THR A 416 1.12 9.80 4.72
C THR A 416 2.40 9.60 3.89
N SER A 417 3.18 8.54 4.13
CA SER A 417 4.34 8.18 3.30
C SER A 417 3.91 7.60 1.96
N GLN A 418 2.88 6.75 1.93
CA GLN A 418 2.27 6.24 0.69
C GLN A 418 1.82 7.40 -0.22
N LEU A 419 0.96 8.28 0.30
CA LEU A 419 0.39 9.41 -0.42
C LEU A 419 1.45 10.42 -0.88
N SER A 420 2.36 10.80 0.02
CA SER A 420 3.43 11.77 -0.27
C SER A 420 4.40 11.25 -1.33
N ALA A 421 4.79 9.98 -1.26
CA ALA A 421 5.71 9.38 -2.23
C ALA A 421 5.04 9.13 -3.59
N LEU A 422 3.80 8.63 -3.63
CA LEU A 422 3.10 8.39 -4.89
C LEU A 422 2.75 9.68 -5.62
N ALA A 423 2.25 10.71 -4.91
CA ALA A 423 2.02 12.02 -5.52
C ALA A 423 3.31 12.63 -6.08
N GLN A 424 4.46 12.41 -5.43
CA GLN A 424 5.76 12.82 -5.96
C GLN A 424 6.16 12.06 -7.23
N ILE A 425 5.97 10.73 -7.31
CA ILE A 425 6.19 9.95 -8.55
C ILE A 425 5.31 10.47 -9.69
N MET A 426 4.05 10.82 -9.39
CA MET A 426 3.11 11.41 -10.34
C MET A 426 3.55 12.80 -10.83
N LEU A 427 4.19 13.61 -9.98
CA LEU A 427 4.52 15.02 -10.25
C LEU A 427 5.95 15.30 -10.76
N ASP A 428 6.92 14.45 -10.45
CA ASP A 428 8.34 14.71 -10.72
C ASP A 428 8.99 13.53 -11.47
N PRO A 429 9.44 13.72 -12.73
CA PRO A 429 10.14 12.70 -13.50
C PRO A 429 11.43 12.20 -12.85
N TYR A 430 12.09 13.01 -12.01
CA TYR A 430 13.29 12.59 -11.29
C TYR A 430 13.05 11.32 -10.47
N TYR A 431 11.94 11.25 -9.73
CA TYR A 431 11.60 10.09 -8.89
C TYR A 431 11.20 8.84 -9.68
N ARG A 432 11.17 8.90 -11.01
CA ARG A 432 10.99 7.74 -11.91
C ARG A 432 12.31 7.20 -12.46
N THR A 433 13.42 7.89 -12.22
CA THR A 433 14.77 7.34 -12.39
C THR A 433 15.09 6.34 -11.27
N ILE A 434 16.05 5.45 -11.49
CA ILE A 434 16.53 4.51 -10.46
C ILE A 434 17.05 5.28 -9.24
N GLU A 435 17.84 6.32 -9.47
CA GLU A 435 18.47 7.14 -8.42
C GLU A 435 17.44 7.98 -7.66
N GLY A 436 16.54 8.66 -8.38
CA GLY A 436 15.48 9.43 -7.75
C GLY A 436 14.51 8.57 -6.95
N PHE A 437 14.20 7.34 -7.39
CA PHE A 437 13.38 6.44 -6.58
C PHE A 437 14.10 6.01 -5.28
N ILE A 438 15.41 5.78 -5.33
CA ILE A 438 16.22 5.52 -4.14
C ILE A 438 16.15 6.72 -3.17
N VAL A 439 16.36 7.94 -3.69
CA VAL A 439 16.24 9.19 -2.92
C VAL A 439 14.83 9.39 -2.36
N LEU A 440 13.77 9.00 -3.08
CA LEU A 440 12.39 9.06 -2.60
C LEU A 440 12.13 8.09 -1.44
N VAL A 441 12.67 6.87 -1.50
CA VAL A 441 12.55 5.90 -0.39
C VAL A 441 13.38 6.32 0.81
N GLU A 442 14.61 6.80 0.61
CA GLU A 442 15.43 7.35 1.69
C GLU A 442 14.78 8.58 2.35
N LYS A 443 14.18 9.48 1.56
CA LYS A 443 13.44 10.65 2.07
C LYS A 443 12.11 10.28 2.71
N ASP A 444 11.09 9.95 1.91
CA ASP A 444 9.70 9.91 2.36
C ASP A 444 9.36 8.70 3.25
N TRP A 445 10.22 7.68 3.29
CA TRP A 445 10.02 6.49 4.12
C TRP A 445 11.05 6.38 5.24
N LEU A 446 12.34 6.42 4.93
CA LEU A 446 13.38 6.11 5.92
C LEU A 446 13.75 7.31 6.82
N SER A 447 13.92 8.51 6.24
CA SER A 447 14.25 9.72 7.00
C SER A 447 13.04 10.24 7.78
N PHE A 448 11.86 10.28 7.14
CA PHE A 448 10.57 10.62 7.76
C PHE A 448 9.98 9.53 8.70
N GLY A 449 10.72 8.45 8.97
CA GLY A 449 10.44 7.52 10.07
C GLY A 449 9.24 6.58 9.87
N HIS A 450 9.15 5.93 8.71
CA HIS A 450 8.31 4.75 8.57
C HIS A 450 8.83 3.61 9.44
N MET A 451 7.92 2.96 10.17
CA MET A 451 8.22 1.98 11.22
C MET A 451 8.62 0.60 10.66
N PHE A 452 9.62 0.52 9.78
CA PHE A 452 9.96 -0.68 9.02
C PHE A 452 10.19 -1.93 9.89
N ARG A 453 10.90 -1.82 11.04
CA ARG A 453 11.10 -2.95 11.96
C ARG A 453 9.77 -3.51 12.46
N LEU A 454 8.86 -2.63 12.91
CA LEU A 454 7.55 -3.02 13.44
C LEU A 454 6.59 -3.52 12.34
N ARG A 455 6.66 -2.91 11.14
CA ARG A 455 5.78 -3.21 10.01
C ARG A 455 6.15 -4.50 9.29
N SER A 456 7.44 -4.83 9.20
CA SER A 456 7.91 -6.05 8.55
C SER A 456 8.06 -7.25 9.49
N GLY A 457 8.40 -7.05 10.78
CA GLY A 457 8.49 -8.13 11.76
C GLY A 457 9.70 -9.04 11.60
N HIS A 458 10.88 -8.46 11.33
CA HIS A 458 12.12 -9.15 10.96
C HIS A 458 12.59 -10.23 11.95
N LEU A 459 12.29 -10.08 13.25
CA LEU A 459 12.68 -11.03 14.30
C LEU A 459 11.70 -12.22 14.46
N ASN A 460 10.71 -12.35 13.57
CA ASN A 460 9.66 -13.37 13.63
C ASN A 460 8.84 -13.37 14.95
N HIS A 461 7.86 -14.26 15.06
CA HIS A 461 7.06 -14.43 16.27
C HIS A 461 6.73 -15.92 16.52
N GLU A 462 6.62 -16.35 17.78
CA GLU A 462 6.39 -17.76 18.11
C GLU A 462 5.03 -18.30 17.62
N ASP A 463 3.97 -17.48 17.59
CA ASP A 463 2.65 -17.91 17.07
C ASP A 463 2.65 -18.20 15.55
N TRP A 464 3.73 -17.87 14.83
CA TRP A 464 3.92 -18.27 13.42
C TRP A 464 4.50 -19.69 13.28
N PHE A 465 4.80 -20.36 14.40
CA PHE A 465 5.33 -21.72 14.47
C PHE A 465 4.28 -22.68 15.05
N ALA A 466 3.62 -23.44 14.18
CA ALA A 466 2.54 -24.35 14.54
C ALA A 466 2.97 -25.84 14.54
N VAL A 467 2.35 -26.65 15.38
CA VAL A 467 2.51 -28.12 15.37
C VAL A 467 1.14 -28.75 15.13
N GLN A 468 0.89 -29.22 13.92
CA GLN A 468 -0.40 -29.74 13.46
C GLN A 468 -0.51 -31.24 13.77
N ARG A 469 -1.04 -31.59 14.95
CA ARG A 469 -1.19 -32.97 15.45
C ARG A 469 -2.56 -33.58 15.08
N ASP A 470 -2.89 -33.60 13.80
CA ASP A 470 -4.19 -34.11 13.32
C ASP A 470 -4.22 -35.63 13.13
N ALA A 471 -5.21 -36.30 13.75
CA ALA A 471 -5.42 -37.75 13.64
C ALA A 471 -5.91 -38.21 12.24
N PHE A 472 -6.14 -37.27 11.31
CA PHE A 472 -6.58 -37.52 9.92
C PHE A 472 -5.49 -37.22 8.89
N ALA A 473 -4.20 -37.37 9.26
CA ALA A 473 -3.06 -37.40 8.36
C ALA A 473 -3.14 -38.63 7.42
N GLY A 474 -4.02 -38.53 6.41
CA GLY A 474 -4.44 -39.63 5.54
C GLY A 474 -5.44 -39.20 4.47
N SER A 475 -6.35 -38.28 4.79
CA SER A 475 -7.30 -37.72 3.82
C SER A 475 -6.58 -36.93 2.73
N LYS A 476 -6.96 -37.13 1.46
CA LYS A 476 -6.64 -36.17 0.40
C LYS A 476 -7.37 -34.88 0.74
N VAL A 477 -6.65 -33.80 1.03
CA VAL A 477 -7.23 -32.45 1.14
C VAL A 477 -7.88 -32.14 -0.21
N GLN A 478 -9.20 -32.01 -0.27
CA GLN A 478 -9.86 -31.65 -1.52
C GLN A 478 -9.65 -30.14 -1.74
N PRO A 479 -9.06 -29.71 -2.87
CA PRO A 479 -8.80 -28.29 -3.08
C PRO A 479 -10.12 -27.51 -3.16
N GLY A 480 -10.31 -26.57 -2.23
CA GLY A 480 -11.57 -25.85 -2.07
C GLY A 480 -12.41 -26.29 -0.86
N GLU A 481 -12.08 -27.40 -0.19
CA GLU A 481 -12.58 -27.63 1.17
C GLU A 481 -12.09 -26.49 2.07
N ASN A 482 -13.04 -25.81 2.71
CA ASN A 482 -12.72 -24.75 3.64
C ASN A 482 -12.14 -25.38 4.91
N ASP A 483 -10.81 -25.32 5.06
CA ASP A 483 -10.07 -25.80 6.22
C ASP A 483 -10.46 -24.96 7.47
N GLY A 484 -11.62 -25.28 8.04
CA GLY A 484 -12.33 -24.55 9.11
C GLY A 484 -11.63 -24.50 10.47
N ARG A 485 -10.31 -24.76 10.46
CA ARG A 485 -9.38 -24.80 11.57
C ARG A 485 -8.56 -23.50 11.70
N GLY A 486 -8.72 -22.56 10.75
CA GLY A 486 -8.11 -21.23 10.80
C GLY A 486 -8.78 -20.28 11.79
N ASP A 487 -9.86 -19.62 11.36
CA ASP A 487 -10.44 -18.46 12.05
C ASP A 487 -11.00 -18.78 13.45
N ALA A 488 -11.58 -19.96 13.64
CA ALA A 488 -12.11 -20.37 14.94
C ALA A 488 -10.97 -20.57 15.96
N PHE A 489 -9.88 -21.23 15.58
CA PHE A 489 -8.84 -21.64 16.52
C PHE A 489 -7.87 -20.52 16.88
N GLN A 490 -7.54 -19.59 15.98
CA GLN A 490 -6.71 -18.43 16.35
C GLN A 490 -7.41 -17.54 17.40
N ASN A 491 -8.69 -17.20 17.18
CA ASN A 491 -9.43 -16.34 18.11
C ASN A 491 -9.66 -17.03 19.48
N VAL A 492 -9.95 -18.34 19.49
CA VAL A 492 -10.11 -19.10 20.74
C VAL A 492 -8.80 -19.25 21.50
N LEU A 493 -7.65 -19.49 20.84
CA LEU A 493 -6.36 -19.62 21.52
C LEU A 493 -5.90 -18.33 22.23
N SER A 494 -6.23 -17.15 21.68
CA SER A 494 -5.99 -15.87 22.38
C SER A 494 -6.82 -15.68 23.64
N GLY A 495 -8.01 -16.31 23.74
CA GLY A 495 -8.82 -16.31 24.96
C GLY A 495 -8.39 -17.41 25.95
N ALA A 496 -8.28 -18.65 25.46
CA ALA A 496 -8.05 -19.84 26.28
C ALA A 496 -6.70 -19.84 27.03
N LYS A 497 -5.63 -19.29 26.43
CA LYS A 497 -4.31 -19.15 27.09
C LYS A 497 -4.35 -18.30 28.38
N ARG A 498 -5.41 -17.50 28.63
CA ARG A 498 -5.58 -16.72 29.87
C ARG A 498 -6.45 -17.40 30.95
N PHE A 499 -7.10 -18.53 30.65
CA PHE A 499 -8.04 -19.19 31.58
C PHE A 499 -7.63 -20.59 32.03
N PHE A 500 -6.68 -21.25 31.37
CA PHE A 500 -6.34 -22.67 31.64
C PHE A 500 -5.00 -22.93 32.36
N ASN A 501 -4.22 -21.90 32.71
CA ASN A 501 -3.01 -22.04 33.53
C ASN A 501 -3.14 -21.22 34.83
N GLN A 502 -3.79 -21.80 35.83
CA GLN A 502 -3.47 -21.58 37.23
C GLN A 502 -3.13 -22.91 37.87
N ASN A 503 -2.09 -22.90 38.71
CA ASN A 503 -1.66 -23.97 39.62
C ASN A 503 -1.34 -25.33 38.98
N LYS A 504 -0.07 -25.50 38.57
CA LYS A 504 0.70 -26.68 38.96
C LYS A 504 2.20 -26.40 38.93
N ASP A 505 2.83 -26.47 40.09
CA ASP A 505 4.28 -26.51 40.24
C ASP A 505 4.79 -27.93 39.95
N ASP A 506 5.93 -28.05 39.26
CA ASP A 506 6.63 -29.32 39.05
C ASP A 506 8.15 -29.03 38.95
N PRO A 507 8.96 -29.30 40.00
CA PRO A 507 10.25 -28.65 40.17
C PRO A 507 11.47 -29.53 39.82
N ASP A 508 11.71 -29.84 38.52
CA ASP A 508 12.88 -30.67 38.15
C ASP A 508 13.54 -30.36 36.79
N LEU A 509 13.70 -29.06 36.45
CA LEU A 509 14.49 -28.59 35.30
C LEU A 509 15.45 -27.42 35.64
N ALA A 510 15.78 -27.25 36.93
CA ALA A 510 16.58 -26.13 37.44
C ALA A 510 18.08 -26.44 37.58
N ALA A 511 18.69 -27.08 36.58
CA ALA A 511 20.10 -27.51 36.63
C ALA A 511 20.84 -27.38 35.27
N VAL A 512 21.07 -26.12 34.85
CA VAL A 512 22.21 -25.57 34.06
C VAL A 512 21.73 -24.29 33.35
N SER A 513 21.95 -23.12 33.96
CA SER A 513 22.11 -21.80 33.30
C SER A 513 22.08 -20.64 34.33
N GLU A 514 22.94 -20.65 35.36
CA GLU A 514 23.12 -19.48 36.24
C GLU A 514 24.45 -18.76 35.99
N THR A 515 24.38 -17.72 35.15
CA THR A 515 25.18 -16.50 35.30
C THR A 515 24.25 -15.32 35.03
N ALA A 516 23.97 -14.52 36.06
CA ALA A 516 22.89 -13.54 36.10
C ALA A 516 23.31 -12.14 35.54
N PRO A 517 22.45 -11.11 35.61
CA PRO A 517 21.18 -11.06 34.90
C PRO A 517 21.06 -9.80 34.03
N GLY A 518 20.69 -9.96 32.76
CA GLY A 518 20.28 -8.86 31.88
C GLY A 518 18.82 -9.02 31.48
N LYS A 519 18.00 -7.97 31.61
CA LYS A 519 16.68 -7.92 30.96
C LYS A 519 16.87 -8.11 29.45
N VAL A 520 15.99 -8.89 28.83
CA VAL A 520 15.79 -8.82 27.36
C VAL A 520 15.30 -7.41 27.03
N VAL A 521 15.76 -6.84 25.91
CA VAL A 521 15.29 -5.52 25.45
C VAL A 521 13.89 -5.69 24.82
N ASP A 522 12.87 -5.64 25.67
CA ASP A 522 11.44 -5.93 25.36
C ASP A 522 10.79 -5.03 24.28
N ASP A 523 11.53 -4.08 23.70
CA ASP A 523 11.07 -3.16 22.65
C ASP A 523 11.48 -3.59 21.22
N GLU A 524 12.46 -4.50 21.08
CA GLU A 524 12.90 -4.98 19.76
C GLU A 524 12.04 -6.12 19.19
N ALA A 525 11.31 -6.84 20.04
CA ALA A 525 10.47 -7.98 19.65
C ALA A 525 9.41 -7.64 18.59
N THR A 526 9.09 -8.62 17.74
CA THR A 526 7.99 -8.50 16.76
C THR A 526 6.65 -8.52 17.48
N SER A 527 5.83 -7.48 17.30
CA SER A 527 4.40 -7.51 17.67
C SER A 527 3.55 -7.84 16.44
N PRO A 528 2.89 -9.01 16.35
CA PRO A 528 2.06 -9.37 15.21
C PRO A 528 0.86 -8.43 14.96
N LYS A 529 0.48 -7.59 15.93
CA LYS A 529 -0.51 -6.53 15.76
C LYS A 529 -0.01 -5.37 14.87
N MET A 530 1.29 -5.07 14.96
CA MET A 530 1.94 -3.92 14.32
C MET A 530 2.51 -4.21 12.92
N VAL A 531 2.68 -5.49 12.58
CA VAL A 531 3.06 -5.96 11.25
C VAL A 531 1.98 -5.57 10.23
N SER A 532 2.36 -4.98 9.11
CA SER A 532 1.42 -4.52 8.07
C SER A 532 2.11 -4.19 6.74
N PRO A 533 1.53 -4.55 5.58
CA PRO A 533 2.18 -4.46 4.27
C PRO A 533 2.17 -3.05 3.65
N VAL A 534 2.38 -2.01 4.44
CA VAL A 534 2.24 -0.59 4.02
C VAL A 534 3.21 -0.22 2.89
N PHE A 535 4.48 -0.64 2.97
CA PHE A 535 5.46 -0.44 1.90
C PHE A 535 5.24 -1.37 0.69
N HIS A 536 4.71 -2.59 0.91
CA HIS A 536 4.31 -3.48 -0.18
C HIS A 536 3.18 -2.85 -1.02
N GLN A 537 2.15 -2.27 -0.39
CA GLN A 537 1.11 -1.52 -1.10
C GLN A 537 1.67 -0.34 -1.89
N PHE A 538 2.67 0.38 -1.37
CA PHE A 538 3.37 1.44 -2.12
C PHE A 538 4.09 0.93 -3.37
N LEU A 539 4.77 -0.22 -3.29
CA LEU A 539 5.41 -0.85 -4.44
C LEU A 539 4.39 -1.38 -5.46
N ASP A 540 3.24 -1.91 -5.01
CA ASP A 540 2.13 -2.31 -5.89
C ASP A 540 1.51 -1.09 -6.60
N CYS A 541 1.18 -0.01 -5.88
CA CYS A 541 0.75 1.25 -6.47
C CYS A 541 1.77 1.80 -7.49
N THR A 542 3.07 1.68 -7.21
CA THR A 542 4.15 2.05 -8.14
C THR A 542 4.18 1.14 -9.36
N TYR A 543 3.96 -0.17 -9.20
CA TYR A 543 3.82 -1.13 -10.29
C TYR A 543 2.61 -0.81 -11.18
N GLN A 544 1.46 -0.39 -10.62
CA GLN A 544 0.31 0.05 -11.43
C GLN A 544 0.70 1.25 -12.33
N LEU A 545 1.39 2.25 -11.77
CA LEU A 545 1.85 3.42 -12.53
C LEU A 545 2.87 3.05 -13.62
N LEU A 546 3.83 2.18 -13.31
CA LEU A 546 4.83 1.67 -14.26
C LEU A 546 4.16 0.90 -15.40
N ARG A 547 3.27 -0.06 -15.07
CA ARG A 547 2.51 -0.85 -16.05
C ARG A 547 1.67 0.04 -16.96
N GLN A 548 1.07 1.09 -16.43
CA GLN A 548 0.19 2.00 -17.18
C GLN A 548 0.93 3.00 -18.07
N ASN A 549 2.24 3.23 -17.84
CA ASN A 549 3.05 4.28 -18.48
C ASN A 549 4.46 3.76 -18.82
N LYS A 550 4.54 2.68 -19.61
CA LYS A 550 5.76 1.87 -19.83
C LYS A 550 7.05 2.65 -20.13
N THR A 551 6.96 3.75 -20.88
CA THR A 551 8.14 4.53 -21.30
C THR A 551 8.60 5.56 -20.27
N ARG A 552 7.81 5.84 -19.23
CA ARG A 552 8.05 6.99 -18.32
C ARG A 552 8.85 6.64 -17.06
N PHE A 553 9.36 5.42 -16.94
CA PHE A 553 10.09 4.91 -15.78
C PHE A 553 11.42 4.26 -16.19
N GLU A 554 12.52 4.66 -15.55
CA GLU A 554 13.85 4.06 -15.80
C GLU A 554 13.97 2.68 -15.14
N TYR A 555 13.35 2.48 -13.98
CA TYR A 555 13.36 1.19 -13.30
C TYR A 555 12.28 0.25 -13.87
N ASN A 556 12.63 -1.02 -14.00
CA ASN A 556 11.75 -2.09 -14.47
C ASN A 556 11.01 -2.80 -13.31
N GLU A 557 10.07 -3.69 -13.62
CA GLU A 557 9.30 -4.45 -12.62
C GLU A 557 10.19 -5.27 -11.66
N ARG A 558 11.31 -5.80 -12.17
CA ARG A 558 12.26 -6.64 -11.42
C ARG A 558 12.96 -5.84 -10.32
N PHE A 559 13.17 -4.54 -10.50
CA PHE A 559 13.67 -3.64 -9.45
C PHE A 559 12.71 -3.63 -8.25
N LEU A 560 11.43 -3.32 -8.47
CA LEU A 560 10.41 -3.25 -7.43
C LEU A 560 10.22 -4.62 -6.72
N ARG A 561 10.20 -5.74 -7.47
CA ARG A 561 10.12 -7.09 -6.88
C ARG A 561 11.34 -7.44 -6.03
N ARG A 562 12.55 -7.12 -6.50
CA ARG A 562 13.78 -7.35 -5.71
C ARG A 562 13.87 -6.45 -4.49
N LEU A 563 13.25 -5.27 -4.53
CA LEU A 563 13.19 -4.37 -3.39
C LEU A 563 12.28 -4.95 -2.28
N LEU A 564 11.11 -5.51 -2.64
CA LEU A 564 10.27 -6.20 -1.65
C LEU A 564 10.93 -7.49 -1.12
N TYR A 565 11.66 -8.24 -1.95
CA TYR A 565 12.48 -9.35 -1.45
C TYR A 565 13.52 -8.84 -0.45
N HIS A 566 14.24 -7.75 -0.76
CA HIS A 566 15.31 -7.29 0.11
C HIS A 566 14.84 -6.63 1.41
N LEU A 567 13.64 -6.00 1.42
CA LEU A 567 12.94 -5.57 2.63
C LEU A 567 12.91 -6.68 3.70
N TYR A 568 12.59 -7.90 3.31
CA TYR A 568 12.46 -9.04 4.22
C TYR A 568 13.70 -9.93 4.29
N SER A 569 14.61 -9.87 3.31
CA SER A 569 15.83 -10.69 3.31
C SER A 569 16.74 -10.45 4.52
N CYS A 570 16.70 -9.23 5.08
CA CYS A 570 17.63 -8.75 6.11
C CYS A 570 19.12 -8.96 5.76
N GLN A 571 19.46 -8.96 4.46
CA GLN A 571 20.83 -9.00 3.94
C GLN A 571 21.53 -7.64 4.03
N TYR A 572 20.76 -6.55 4.12
CA TYR A 572 21.23 -5.16 4.11
C TYR A 572 20.59 -4.38 5.27
N GLY A 573 21.27 -3.35 5.77
CA GLY A 573 20.81 -2.59 6.95
C GLY A 573 19.66 -1.62 6.70
N THR A 574 19.42 -1.27 5.43
CA THR A 574 18.55 -0.15 5.00
C THR A 574 17.19 -0.12 5.70
N PHE A 575 16.52 -1.27 5.87
CA PHE A 575 15.15 -1.39 6.39
C PHE A 575 15.03 -1.98 7.80
N LEU A 576 16.11 -2.02 8.60
CA LEU A 576 16.10 -2.74 9.90
C LEU A 576 15.59 -1.94 11.10
N PHE A 577 15.39 -0.62 10.97
CA PHE A 577 15.06 0.31 12.06
C PHE A 577 13.77 1.10 11.78
N ASN A 578 13.27 1.88 12.75
CA ASN A 578 12.01 2.64 12.61
C ASN A 578 12.20 4.16 12.34
N SER A 579 13.39 4.71 12.51
CA SER A 579 13.67 6.13 12.19
C SER A 579 15.13 6.38 11.84
N GLU A 580 15.41 7.53 11.24
CA GLU A 580 16.77 8.03 10.98
C GLU A 580 17.64 8.01 12.25
N LYS A 581 17.08 8.49 13.38
CA LYS A 581 17.75 8.46 14.69
C LYS A 581 18.22 7.05 15.03
N GLN A 582 17.35 6.05 14.92
CA GLN A 582 17.70 4.66 15.24
C GLN A 582 18.77 4.08 14.29
N ARG A 583 18.72 4.40 12.99
CA ARG A 583 19.77 4.01 12.03
C ARG A 583 21.14 4.61 12.42
N LYS A 584 21.15 5.86 12.89
CA LYS A 584 22.35 6.60 13.31
C LYS A 584 22.90 6.09 14.65
N ASP A 585 22.06 5.95 15.66
CA ASP A 585 22.42 5.46 17.00
C ASP A 585 23.06 4.05 16.91
N ALA A 586 22.48 3.16 16.09
CA ALA A 586 23.00 1.81 15.85
C ALA A 586 24.21 1.76 14.89
N ARG A 587 24.60 2.90 14.30
CA ARG A 587 25.67 3.04 13.30
C ARG A 587 25.49 2.09 12.10
N ALA A 588 24.27 2.02 11.58
CA ALA A 588 23.89 1.07 10.53
C ALA A 588 24.78 1.15 9.27
N ALA A 589 25.11 2.38 8.83
CA ALA A 589 25.94 2.59 7.64
C ALA A 589 27.40 2.15 7.82
N GLU A 590 27.95 2.20 9.03
CA GLU A 590 29.31 1.71 9.34
C GLU A 590 29.37 0.17 9.44
N ARG A 591 28.24 -0.47 9.73
CA ARG A 591 28.17 -1.87 10.20
C ARG A 591 27.47 -2.82 9.24
N THR A 592 26.84 -2.31 8.18
CA THR A 592 26.07 -3.09 7.20
C THR A 592 26.14 -2.46 5.81
N SER A 593 26.07 -3.28 4.76
CA SER A 593 25.85 -2.79 3.39
C SER A 593 24.45 -2.20 3.20
N SER A 594 24.34 -1.28 2.24
CA SER A 594 23.05 -0.74 1.81
C SER A 594 22.43 -1.68 0.75
N VAL A 595 21.10 -1.72 0.70
CA VAL A 595 20.39 -2.42 -0.39
C VAL A 595 20.64 -1.72 -1.73
N TRP A 596 20.98 -0.43 -1.71
CA TRP A 596 21.25 0.37 -2.90
C TRP A 596 22.56 -0.04 -3.58
N ASP A 597 23.56 -0.52 -2.83
CA ASP A 597 24.80 -1.14 -3.34
C ASP A 597 24.46 -2.19 -4.42
N TYR A 598 23.57 -3.12 -4.06
CA TYR A 598 23.15 -4.27 -4.86
C TYR A 598 22.44 -3.88 -6.17
N PHE A 599 21.67 -2.80 -6.16
CA PHE A 599 20.95 -2.30 -7.33
C PHE A 599 21.86 -1.52 -8.27
N LEU A 600 22.64 -0.60 -7.72
CA LEU A 600 23.49 0.31 -8.49
C LEU A 600 24.65 -0.43 -9.17
N CYS A 601 25.29 -1.38 -8.49
CA CYS A 601 26.34 -2.23 -9.09
C CYS A 601 25.80 -3.22 -10.15
N ARG A 602 24.49 -3.24 -10.39
CA ARG A 602 23.77 -4.06 -11.38
C ARG A 602 22.75 -3.25 -12.19
N ARG A 603 22.95 -1.94 -12.33
CA ARG A 603 21.97 -0.98 -12.91
C ARG A 603 21.25 -1.51 -14.16
N ALA A 604 22.00 -2.11 -15.08
CA ALA A 604 21.48 -2.70 -16.33
C ALA A 604 20.45 -3.85 -16.16
N GLU A 605 20.48 -4.61 -15.05
CA GLU A 605 19.47 -5.63 -14.74
C GLU A 605 18.13 -5.02 -14.29
N PHE A 606 18.15 -3.74 -13.90
CA PHE A 606 17.05 -3.00 -13.29
C PHE A 606 16.56 -1.84 -14.16
N THR A 607 17.33 -1.43 -15.17
CA THR A 607 16.90 -0.49 -16.21
C THR A 607 15.81 -1.09 -17.10
N ASN A 608 14.86 -0.25 -17.49
CA ASN A 608 13.81 -0.50 -18.46
C ASN A 608 14.33 -0.11 -19.87
N PRO A 609 14.36 -1.02 -20.85
CA PRO A 609 14.84 -0.70 -22.20
C PRO A 609 13.90 0.27 -22.95
N ASP A 610 12.63 0.34 -22.57
CA ASP A 610 11.63 1.22 -23.18
C ASP A 610 11.65 2.64 -22.58
N PHE A 611 12.58 2.96 -21.67
CA PHE A 611 12.60 4.25 -20.96
C PHE A 611 12.95 5.42 -21.88
N ASP A 612 12.02 6.36 -22.00
CA ASP A 612 12.22 7.67 -22.60
C ASP A 612 12.36 8.74 -21.51
N ALA A 613 13.55 9.33 -21.43
CA ALA A 613 13.90 10.41 -20.54
C ALA A 613 13.39 11.78 -21.01
N SER A 614 12.78 11.88 -22.20
CA SER A 614 12.15 13.12 -22.68
C SER A 614 11.01 13.55 -21.74
N ILE A 615 10.84 14.86 -21.60
CA ILE A 615 9.75 15.47 -20.84
C ILE A 615 9.29 16.65 -21.69
N ASP A 616 8.11 16.53 -22.28
CA ASP A 616 7.49 17.59 -23.06
C ASP A 616 6.06 17.77 -22.57
N ASP A 617 5.83 18.88 -21.87
CA ASP A 617 4.52 19.24 -21.32
C ASP A 617 3.55 19.75 -22.42
N HIS A 618 4.02 19.93 -23.66
CA HIS A 618 3.20 20.28 -24.82
C HIS A 618 2.77 19.06 -25.65
N VAL A 619 3.41 17.90 -25.48
CA VAL A 619 3.11 16.68 -26.25
C VAL A 619 2.31 15.69 -25.40
N LYS A 620 1.09 15.39 -25.85
CA LYS A 620 0.17 14.48 -25.16
C LYS A 620 0.75 13.06 -25.04
N GLY A 621 0.84 12.56 -23.82
CA GLY A 621 1.51 11.29 -23.46
C GLY A 621 2.99 11.43 -23.05
N GLN A 622 3.62 12.59 -23.26
CA GLN A 622 4.99 12.91 -22.82
C GLN A 622 5.02 13.88 -21.64
N GLU A 623 3.86 14.22 -21.07
CA GLU A 623 3.73 15.20 -20.00
C GLU A 623 4.55 14.81 -18.76
N ARG A 624 4.83 15.80 -17.93
CA ARG A 624 5.42 15.65 -16.60
C ARG A 624 4.46 14.99 -15.63
N ILE A 625 3.16 15.28 -15.68
CA ILE A 625 2.19 14.79 -14.69
C ILE A 625 1.59 13.46 -15.15
N LEU A 626 1.83 12.38 -14.40
CA LEU A 626 1.22 11.07 -14.65
C LEU A 626 0.09 10.80 -13.65
N LEU A 627 -1.14 10.58 -14.13
CA LEU A 627 -2.28 10.20 -13.28
C LEU A 627 -2.68 8.73 -13.48
N PRO A 628 -3.03 7.99 -12.42
CA PRO A 628 -3.39 6.58 -12.52
C PRO A 628 -4.76 6.39 -13.18
N ARG A 629 -4.84 5.45 -14.12
CA ARG A 629 -6.10 5.00 -14.72
C ARG A 629 -6.74 3.96 -13.80
N LEU A 630 -7.54 4.44 -12.85
CA LEU A 630 -8.06 3.65 -11.73
C LEU A 630 -8.89 2.42 -12.15
N LYS A 631 -9.58 2.46 -13.29
CA LYS A 631 -10.31 1.32 -13.87
C LYS A 631 -9.40 0.21 -14.41
N GLU A 632 -8.11 0.49 -14.66
CA GLU A 632 -7.14 -0.44 -15.24
C GLU A 632 -6.25 -1.13 -14.18
N ILE A 633 -6.57 -1.02 -12.89
CA ILE A 633 -5.83 -1.71 -11.82
C ILE A 633 -5.91 -3.23 -12.03
N ARG A 634 -4.79 -3.92 -11.80
CA ARG A 634 -4.62 -5.38 -11.96
C ARG A 634 -3.82 -5.95 -10.80
N TRP A 635 -3.96 -7.24 -10.53
CA TRP A 635 -3.05 -7.95 -9.63
C TRP A 635 -1.63 -7.95 -10.19
N TRP A 636 -0.65 -7.71 -9.32
CA TRP A 636 0.77 -7.92 -9.61
C TRP A 636 1.11 -9.41 -9.55
N HIS A 637 0.58 -10.18 -10.51
CA HIS A 637 0.59 -11.66 -10.48
C HIS A 637 2.00 -12.25 -10.29
N GLN A 638 3.00 -11.62 -10.91
CA GLN A 638 4.42 -11.96 -10.83
C GLN A 638 4.94 -11.90 -9.39
N LEU A 639 4.50 -10.93 -8.59
CA LEU A 639 4.90 -10.78 -7.20
C LEU A 639 4.31 -11.89 -6.34
N PHE A 640 3.02 -12.19 -6.51
CA PHE A 640 2.30 -13.27 -5.82
C PHE A 640 2.68 -14.68 -6.31
N GLY A 641 3.66 -14.81 -7.21
CA GLY A 641 4.15 -16.10 -7.71
C GLY A 641 3.22 -16.81 -8.69
N ARG A 642 2.28 -16.10 -9.30
CA ARG A 642 1.22 -16.64 -10.19
C ARG A 642 1.31 -16.11 -11.62
N THR A 643 0.54 -16.70 -12.52
CA THR A 643 0.39 -16.28 -13.92
C THR A 643 -0.63 -15.14 -14.08
N GLU A 644 -0.60 -14.45 -15.22
CA GLU A 644 -1.56 -13.38 -15.56
C GLU A 644 -3.00 -13.91 -15.59
N ASP A 645 -3.23 -15.10 -16.16
CA ASP A 645 -4.59 -15.65 -16.27
C ASP A 645 -5.18 -16.03 -14.89
N GLU A 646 -4.40 -16.71 -14.05
CA GLU A 646 -4.81 -17.11 -12.68
C GLU A 646 -5.34 -15.94 -11.83
N MET A 647 -4.72 -14.77 -11.95
CA MET A 647 -5.03 -13.60 -11.12
C MET A 647 -5.92 -12.59 -11.84
N ASN A 648 -5.66 -12.32 -13.11
CA ASN A 648 -6.28 -11.23 -13.88
C ASN A 648 -7.22 -11.69 -14.99
N GLY A 649 -7.31 -12.99 -15.33
CA GLY A 649 -8.19 -13.49 -16.39
C GLY A 649 -9.65 -13.03 -16.27
N GLY A 650 -10.19 -12.98 -15.04
CA GLY A 650 -11.52 -12.43 -14.77
C GLY A 650 -11.64 -10.91 -15.00
N LEU A 651 -10.60 -10.14 -14.70
CA LEU A 651 -10.54 -8.69 -14.95
C LEU A 651 -10.33 -8.38 -16.44
N ASN A 652 -9.67 -9.27 -17.16
CA ASN A 652 -9.44 -9.17 -18.60
C ASN A 652 -10.74 -9.50 -19.36
N ALA A 653 -11.47 -10.55 -18.96
CA ALA A 653 -12.82 -10.84 -19.48
C ALA A 653 -13.82 -9.69 -19.22
N ALA A 654 -13.80 -9.10 -18.01
CA ALA A 654 -14.66 -7.95 -17.68
C ALA A 654 -14.31 -6.71 -18.52
N ALA A 655 -13.01 -6.45 -18.77
CA ALA A 655 -12.58 -5.33 -19.61
C ALA A 655 -12.93 -5.51 -21.09
N ALA A 656 -12.87 -6.76 -21.61
CA ALA A 656 -13.36 -7.07 -22.96
C ALA A 656 -14.86 -6.79 -23.07
N ALA A 657 -15.69 -7.35 -22.17
CA ALA A 657 -17.15 -7.15 -22.19
C ALA A 657 -17.60 -5.70 -21.95
N GLU A 658 -16.77 -4.86 -21.31
CA GLU A 658 -16.99 -3.40 -21.23
C GLU A 658 -16.67 -2.71 -22.57
N THR A 659 -15.59 -3.13 -23.24
CA THR A 659 -15.17 -2.62 -24.55
C THR A 659 -16.21 -2.95 -25.61
N ASP A 660 -16.65 -4.21 -25.68
CA ASP A 660 -17.68 -4.70 -26.60
C ASP A 660 -18.99 -3.91 -26.43
N ARG A 661 -19.39 -3.62 -25.18
CA ARG A 661 -20.58 -2.80 -24.88
C ARG A 661 -20.38 -1.35 -25.33
N GLN A 662 -19.21 -0.77 -25.11
CA GLN A 662 -18.92 0.61 -25.54
C GLN A 662 -18.94 0.73 -27.07
N THR A 663 -18.39 -0.27 -27.79
CA THR A 663 -18.46 -0.34 -29.26
C THR A 663 -19.89 -0.56 -29.76
N ALA A 664 -20.69 -1.39 -29.09
CA ALA A 664 -22.10 -1.54 -29.41
C ALA A 664 -22.88 -0.23 -29.24
N ILE A 665 -22.61 0.53 -28.16
CA ILE A 665 -23.22 1.85 -27.91
C ILE A 665 -22.82 2.86 -28.98
N SER A 666 -21.53 2.95 -29.36
CA SER A 666 -21.10 3.87 -30.42
C SER A 666 -21.70 3.53 -31.78
N ASN A 667 -21.87 2.24 -32.08
CA ASN A 667 -22.48 1.80 -33.34
C ASN A 667 -23.99 2.09 -33.42
N LEU A 668 -24.65 2.30 -32.28
CA LEU A 668 -26.05 2.72 -32.21
C LEU A 668 -26.24 4.25 -32.29
N GLN A 669 -25.18 5.04 -32.20
CA GLN A 669 -25.25 6.51 -32.09
C GLN A 669 -25.21 7.29 -33.42
N TYR A 670 -25.29 6.63 -34.58
CA TYR A 670 -25.40 7.29 -35.89
C TYR A 670 -26.49 6.69 -36.80
N PRO A 671 -27.68 7.32 -36.84
CA PRO A 671 -28.45 7.39 -38.08
C PRO A 671 -29.17 8.74 -38.28
N SER A 672 -28.46 9.77 -38.81
CA SER A 672 -29.00 11.05 -39.34
C SER A 672 -27.81 11.91 -39.83
N VAL A 673 -27.82 12.65 -40.95
CA VAL A 673 -28.80 12.84 -42.03
C VAL A 673 -28.03 12.81 -43.37
N ILE A 674 -28.58 12.25 -44.44
CA ILE A 674 -28.13 12.54 -45.82
C ILE A 674 -29.19 13.44 -46.47
N GLN A 675 -28.83 14.69 -46.76
CA GLN A 675 -29.58 15.51 -47.72
C GLN A 675 -29.25 15.04 -49.13
N ALA A 676 -30.29 14.86 -49.95
CA ALA A 676 -30.14 14.54 -51.37
C ALA A 676 -30.31 15.83 -52.19
N ASP A 677 -29.21 16.29 -52.81
CA ASP A 677 -29.26 17.23 -53.94
C ASP A 677 -29.26 16.46 -55.27
N ALA A 678 -29.85 17.06 -56.30
CA ALA A 678 -30.30 16.32 -57.48
C ALA A 678 -29.68 16.79 -58.81
N ASP A 679 -28.98 15.85 -59.47
CA ASP A 679 -28.93 15.64 -60.94
C ASP A 679 -28.30 16.77 -61.81
N PRO A 680 -28.07 16.58 -63.15
CA PRO A 680 -28.07 15.34 -63.94
C PRO A 680 -26.90 15.14 -64.95
N ARG A 681 -26.79 13.90 -65.46
CA ARG A 681 -26.10 13.45 -66.72
C ARG A 681 -24.54 13.46 -66.70
N SER A 682 -23.86 12.43 -67.23
CA SER A 682 -24.16 11.65 -68.45
C SER A 682 -23.59 10.20 -68.48
N SER A 683 -24.01 9.47 -69.53
CA SER A 683 -23.55 8.16 -70.10
C SER A 683 -22.14 7.62 -69.77
N SER A 684 -21.88 6.29 -69.77
CA SER A 684 -22.71 5.11 -70.16
C SER A 684 -22.07 3.75 -69.78
N SER A 685 -22.91 2.71 -69.65
CA SER A 685 -22.63 1.26 -69.86
C SER A 685 -21.68 0.51 -68.87
N SER A 686 -21.73 -0.82 -68.70
CA SER A 686 -22.86 -1.78 -68.69
C SER A 686 -22.39 -3.19 -68.23
N SER A 687 -23.04 -3.81 -67.25
CA SER A 687 -23.23 -5.28 -67.13
C SER A 687 -24.11 -5.62 -65.92
N LYS A 688 -24.66 -6.84 -65.84
CA LYS A 688 -25.69 -7.24 -64.85
C LYS A 688 -25.29 -8.49 -64.08
N SER A 689 -25.64 -8.53 -62.79
CA SER A 689 -26.29 -9.69 -62.16
C SER A 689 -26.93 -9.26 -60.83
N GLY A 690 -28.19 -9.61 -60.61
CA GLY A 690 -28.94 -9.26 -59.40
C GLY A 690 -29.47 -10.50 -58.65
N PRO A 691 -29.86 -10.36 -57.36
CA PRO A 691 -30.41 -11.44 -56.54
C PRO A 691 -31.92 -11.64 -56.81
N PRO A 692 -32.57 -12.53 -56.03
CA PRO A 692 -33.76 -12.04 -55.33
C PRO A 692 -33.84 -12.45 -53.85
N SER A 693 -34.49 -11.57 -53.08
CA SER A 693 -35.30 -11.90 -51.89
C SER A 693 -36.78 -11.83 -52.35
N VAL A 694 -37.76 -12.48 -51.74
CA VAL A 694 -38.61 -11.95 -50.64
C VAL A 694 -39.72 -12.99 -50.32
N LEU A 695 -40.25 -12.93 -49.09
CA LEU A 695 -41.54 -13.41 -48.51
C LEU A 695 -42.65 -13.86 -49.51
N THR A 696 -43.62 -14.76 -49.21
CA THR A 696 -44.53 -14.94 -48.04
C THR A 696 -45.33 -16.26 -48.15
N GLY A 697 -45.99 -16.75 -47.07
CA GLY A 697 -47.39 -17.28 -47.18
C GLY A 697 -47.74 -18.75 -46.84
N VAL A 698 -47.98 -19.03 -45.54
CA VAL A 698 -49.15 -19.75 -44.94
C VAL A 698 -49.77 -21.02 -45.62
N GLU A 699 -49.60 -22.18 -44.95
CA GLU A 699 -50.51 -23.37 -44.83
C GLU A 699 -50.90 -24.19 -46.11
N THR A 700 -51.38 -25.47 -46.09
CA THR A 700 -51.88 -26.39 -45.01
C THR A 700 -51.72 -27.90 -45.34
N ALA A 701 -51.79 -28.77 -44.31
CA ALA A 701 -52.43 -30.12 -44.24
C ALA A 701 -51.74 -31.47 -44.63
N HIS A 702 -52.18 -32.53 -43.91
CA HIS A 702 -52.02 -34.02 -44.01
C HIS A 702 -50.59 -34.65 -43.92
N GLU A 703 -50.24 -35.44 -42.89
CA GLU A 703 -50.67 -36.83 -42.46
C GLU A 703 -49.84 -37.96 -43.12
N THR A 704 -49.50 -39.11 -42.50
CA THR A 704 -49.51 -39.64 -41.10
C THR A 704 -48.35 -40.69 -41.02
N LEU A 705 -47.84 -41.17 -39.86
CA LEU A 705 -48.45 -42.13 -38.93
C LEU A 705 -47.59 -42.30 -37.65
N THR A 706 -48.25 -42.56 -36.52
CA THR A 706 -47.68 -43.07 -35.26
C THR A 706 -48.24 -44.48 -34.94
N PRO A 707 -47.91 -45.11 -33.79
CA PRO A 707 -48.85 -44.99 -32.67
C PRO A 707 -48.25 -44.67 -31.27
N GLU A 708 -48.38 -45.56 -30.28
CA GLU A 708 -48.81 -45.18 -28.90
C GLU A 708 -47.99 -45.91 -27.80
N SER A 709 -48.07 -45.65 -26.48
CA SER A 709 -49.02 -44.99 -25.53
C SER A 709 -48.21 -44.58 -24.26
N ARG A 710 -48.63 -44.03 -23.11
CA ARG A 710 -49.78 -43.33 -22.45
C ARG A 710 -49.20 -42.77 -21.09
N LEU A 711 -49.84 -42.04 -20.16
CA LEU A 711 -51.19 -41.52 -19.90
C LEU A 711 -51.05 -40.22 -19.03
N ALA A 712 -52.13 -39.72 -18.41
CA ALA A 712 -52.14 -38.73 -17.31
C ALA A 712 -53.15 -39.20 -16.21
N PRO A 713 -53.44 -38.47 -15.08
CA PRO A 713 -54.04 -37.11 -14.99
C PRO A 713 -53.31 -36.13 -14.01
N ILE A 714 -53.32 -34.78 -14.16
CA ILE A 714 -54.35 -33.74 -13.79
C ILE A 714 -54.46 -33.57 -12.24
N GLU A 715 -54.38 -32.39 -11.57
CA GLU A 715 -55.18 -31.16 -11.80
C GLU A 715 -54.64 -29.81 -11.20
N ARG A 716 -54.80 -28.67 -11.95
CA ARG A 716 -55.06 -27.22 -11.59
C ARG A 716 -54.30 -26.49 -10.43
N SER A 717 -54.10 -25.14 -10.42
CA SER A 717 -54.25 -24.04 -11.41
C SER A 717 -53.61 -22.71 -10.90
N ALA A 718 -53.31 -21.79 -11.82
CA ALA A 718 -53.34 -20.29 -11.78
C ALA A 718 -53.17 -19.49 -10.45
N SER A 719 -52.57 -18.29 -10.35
CA SER A 719 -51.79 -17.38 -11.23
C SER A 719 -51.19 -16.26 -10.30
N THR A 720 -50.63 -15.09 -10.65
CA THR A 720 -50.54 -14.23 -11.87
C THR A 720 -49.35 -13.27 -11.77
N GLU A 721 -48.92 -12.65 -12.87
CA GLU A 721 -48.04 -11.44 -12.94
C GLU A 721 -48.88 -10.12 -12.97
N PRO A 722 -48.33 -8.87 -12.94
CA PRO A 722 -46.94 -8.44 -13.18
C PRO A 722 -46.33 -7.30 -12.30
N SER A 723 -45.06 -6.98 -12.60
CA SER A 723 -44.37 -5.67 -12.54
C SER A 723 -44.19 -4.86 -11.23
N GLY A 724 -43.09 -4.08 -11.17
CA GLY A 724 -42.78 -3.13 -10.08
C GLY A 724 -41.32 -2.66 -10.07
N ASN A 725 -41.06 -1.42 -10.48
CA ASN A 725 -39.70 -0.86 -10.59
C ASN A 725 -39.01 -0.57 -9.25
N ALA A 726 -37.67 -0.55 -9.27
CA ALA A 726 -36.86 0.07 -8.22
C ALA A 726 -36.95 1.61 -8.23
N PHE A 727 -36.31 2.26 -7.23
CA PHE A 727 -36.21 3.72 -7.01
C PHE A 727 -37.48 4.47 -6.53
N ALA A 728 -37.85 4.26 -5.27
CA ALA A 728 -38.65 5.24 -4.50
C ALA A 728 -38.49 5.11 -2.96
N ALA A 729 -37.33 5.45 -2.38
CA ALA A 729 -37.18 5.74 -0.93
C ALA A 729 -35.80 6.32 -0.54
N ILE A 730 -35.58 7.64 -0.71
CA ILE A 730 -34.55 8.38 0.06
C ILE A 730 -35.16 9.70 0.54
N ARG A 731 -35.87 9.66 1.67
CA ARG A 731 -35.97 10.77 2.63
C ARG A 731 -36.72 10.35 3.89
N ASP A 732 -36.18 10.75 5.03
CA ASP A 732 -36.83 10.97 6.34
C ASP A 732 -37.60 9.77 6.99
N GLY A 733 -37.61 9.60 8.31
CA GLY A 733 -37.00 10.43 9.35
C GLY A 733 -36.81 9.69 10.68
N ILE A 734 -36.20 10.37 11.65
CA ILE A 734 -35.78 9.81 12.95
C ILE A 734 -36.98 9.70 13.90
N ALA A 735 -37.41 8.47 14.20
CA ALA A 735 -38.24 8.14 15.37
C ALA A 735 -38.08 6.65 15.72
N GLY A 736 -37.56 6.32 16.91
CA GLY A 736 -37.32 4.90 17.24
C GLY A 736 -36.70 4.53 18.59
N LEU A 737 -36.41 5.47 19.51
CA LEU A 737 -35.89 5.16 20.85
C LEU A 737 -36.66 5.94 21.93
N ASN A 738 -37.79 5.39 22.36
CA ASN A 738 -38.51 5.88 23.54
C ASN A 738 -37.82 5.39 24.83
N LEU A 739 -37.29 6.32 25.63
CA LEU A 739 -36.91 6.02 27.01
C LEU A 739 -38.17 5.87 27.88
N GLY A 740 -38.18 4.88 28.80
CA GLY A 740 -39.34 4.54 29.61
C GLY A 740 -39.01 4.09 31.03
N LYS A 741 -38.59 5.04 31.88
CA LYS A 741 -38.64 5.07 33.37
C LYS A 741 -38.36 3.77 34.18
N GLY A 742 -37.47 3.89 35.18
CA GLY A 742 -37.70 3.22 36.47
C GLY A 742 -36.47 2.81 37.30
N MET A 743 -35.92 3.70 38.13
CA MET A 743 -36.24 3.77 39.58
C MET A 743 -35.43 4.93 40.21
N LEU A 744 -35.85 5.42 41.39
CA LEU A 744 -35.25 6.57 42.08
C LEU A 744 -35.04 6.23 43.56
N GLY A 745 -33.92 6.65 44.17
CA GLY A 745 -33.71 6.44 45.60
C GLY A 745 -32.35 6.86 46.18
N GLN A 746 -32.28 8.10 46.68
CA GLN A 746 -31.62 8.52 47.95
C GLN A 746 -30.09 8.30 48.14
N LEU A 747 -29.34 9.10 48.91
CA LEU A 747 -29.56 10.38 49.65
C LEU A 747 -28.19 11.02 50.00
N THR A 748 -28.08 12.37 50.00
CA THR A 748 -27.10 13.21 50.77
C THR A 748 -25.57 13.02 50.60
N ASN A 749 -24.67 13.91 51.05
CA ASN A 749 -24.58 15.39 51.11
C ASN A 749 -23.14 15.78 51.56
N THR A 750 -22.69 17.03 51.33
CA THR A 750 -21.38 17.63 51.76
C THR A 750 -20.10 17.03 51.14
N GLY A 751 -18.97 17.76 50.96
CA GLY A 751 -18.73 19.20 51.11
C GLY A 751 -17.27 19.64 50.81
N GLU A 752 -17.11 20.91 50.41
CA GLU A 752 -15.86 21.73 50.40
C GLU A 752 -14.65 21.27 49.53
N SER A 753 -13.50 21.95 49.66
CA SER A 753 -12.62 22.29 48.51
C SER A 753 -11.11 22.43 48.79
N SER A 754 -10.22 22.17 47.80
CA SER A 754 -8.98 22.95 47.55
C SER A 754 -8.08 22.46 46.37
N SER A 755 -7.40 23.43 45.73
CA SER A 755 -6.06 23.45 45.08
C SER A 755 -5.48 22.28 44.23
N SER A 756 -5.25 22.59 42.94
CA SER A 756 -4.04 22.33 42.10
C SER A 756 -3.38 20.94 41.95
N ALA A 757 -3.14 20.55 40.68
CA ALA A 757 -2.44 19.33 40.24
C ALA A 757 -0.88 19.41 40.34
N PRO A 758 -0.15 18.31 40.09
CA PRO A 758 0.12 17.87 38.70
C PRO A 758 -0.32 16.43 38.38
N ALA A 759 -0.19 16.03 37.10
CA ALA A 759 -0.74 14.78 36.57
C ALA A 759 0.14 13.53 36.83
N PRO A 760 -0.47 12.32 36.93
CA PRO A 760 0.26 11.06 36.96
C PRO A 760 0.88 10.69 35.60
N ALA A 761 1.91 9.86 35.62
CA ALA A 761 2.62 9.42 34.41
C ALA A 761 1.79 8.46 33.53
N ARG A 762 2.04 8.50 32.21
CA ARG A 762 1.56 7.47 31.27
C ARG A 762 2.33 6.17 31.43
N SER A 763 1.69 5.05 31.12
CA SER A 763 2.29 3.71 31.14
C SER A 763 2.67 3.23 29.73
N ASP A 764 3.67 2.34 29.65
CA ASP A 764 4.21 1.81 28.38
C ASP A 764 3.21 0.97 27.56
N GLN A 765 2.03 0.66 28.10
CA GLN A 765 1.01 -0.13 27.42
C GLN A 765 0.10 0.73 26.53
N GLU A 766 -0.22 1.98 26.90
CA GLU A 766 -1.00 2.88 26.02
C GLU A 766 -0.24 3.23 24.73
N LEU A 767 1.11 3.23 24.79
CA LEU A 767 1.98 3.39 23.62
C LEU A 767 1.94 2.20 22.64
N ARG A 768 1.36 1.05 23.02
CA ARG A 768 1.43 -0.20 22.26
C ARG A 768 0.12 -0.60 21.54
N GLU A 769 -1.04 0.02 21.82
CA GLU A 769 -2.35 -0.57 21.41
C GLU A 769 -3.43 0.36 20.78
N MET A 770 -3.13 1.59 20.32
CA MET A 770 -4.17 2.53 19.79
C MET A 770 -4.01 3.03 18.33
N THR A 771 -3.28 2.33 17.44
CA THR A 771 -3.04 2.75 16.03
C THR A 771 -2.97 1.60 15.03
#